data_AF-A0A4T0JGL4-F1
#
_entry.id   AF-A0A4T0JGL4-F1
#
_cell.length_a   1.000
_cell.length_b   1.000
_cell.length_c   1.000
_cell.angle_alpha   90.00
_cell.angle_beta   90.00
_cell.angle_gamma   90.00
#
_symmetry.space_group_name_H-M   'P 1'
#
loop_
_entity.id
_entity.type
_entity.pdbx_description
1 polymer ?
#
loop_
_entity_poly.entity_id
_entity_poly.type
_entity_poly.pdbx_seq_one_letter_code
_entity_poly.pdbx_strand_id
1 'polypeptide(L)'
;MGMARRIQQSLKMDATAAAHANHPKHLKHRVNLEAEQIHAAGTSQPTSATSSSSSTGYYGSVAKPDFGISSLSLGTLAHHTLPDKIRTAARHGYSGIEIFIPDFEDFIRQCGLGMHPEVLKGHVHSHLHQEKEVDGVRVAYSAQSANIAQSFEQSCAAAISTLCRQNSLKIHCLQPLRDFENIGDCDVKLGYVLKKAERYLQLMRSLDTDLLLICSNNLAPLDPLAAAGASYRKYRDAQVNALQALGRRAEQLHLRIGYEPLAWGTVVNSWSQVWDIVQRVDLASVGVVLDTFNSLASFYADPSSPTGVKEGMTVDMLYDYLGEIFDTIPPHKLFLLQIADAERAREGRMWHASRNAPARMKWSRSARLFPCEEGRGAYLPLEDFVRTIMHAGYVGPWSTEVYSSCLESDEVNAPSVLAKRGIDGLQKLYMRVARSIRGPADKQEPKRTKAWIGMLYMPTEEDAKPACGPCAKSRQKCIYPEPGSDDRDRHEQGIKRKNKVKDLEDKIQTLEKDVLKWSTVGVAGIAGIAGTAGATSTANAYNHQLYDTSLGIPNWNPYYPPLDLTLHLLNTFFNACPIVAGFLHRPSFMQRAMLPCSHPDAPPSALMHAIFCSASRHSPRTTNPVAIPRHSECNPFTTFNPPSTFLEVHARLASDAIETETVSNSTLTQKAEALQALIIMSHFFHIEDRWADHYRINVMCIRGTVVLRLHLDMEMTPNRALLAPPRNDIERECRKFTFFLAYIFDTLYSSISSTYPSNIADDEILTKLPIKTSDYDSLSPSQSIPEYNQHIDDQDFFIEHEADGFHFVIKSSVLLARVNRFKHVCERDVLKQGLQSANQLGSFSELDRLILRYRTSVPDSWVDSVQIVDGGLDIGIYLAHLVGIKAMMSLHSGFIHDSFSRKRLMTCARIIMSTIYRLLGTSWDLCKLPSYVVSIYNDASDILIAAYLHAAKTRDNDAAQLVMSELATIAEVYRRMSERIPVALSALSKLHNKLDMNGIEKGMGGMGGVGSVSTAATTTSASHTVYSSASQPTSQFDHTHFNDALLEQLAFETIAPSPNAYSDFNHEYIAQNHLHDFGIAPGTAFTAKDEWRWMNMEGDIRDGDPFSSSFHSIDGFL
;
A
#
# COMPACT_ATOMS: atom_id res chain seq x y z
N MET A 1 -19.04 -18.71 52.25
CA MET A 1 -20.17 -19.64 52.44
C MET A 1 -21.39 -19.01 51.77
N GLY A 2 -22.25 -19.69 51.01
CA GLY A 2 -22.21 -21.01 50.35
C GLY A 2 -22.97 -20.87 49.00
N MET A 3 -23.32 -21.91 48.25
CA MET A 3 -23.30 -23.34 48.56
C MET A 3 -23.34 -24.13 47.24
N ALA A 4 -22.28 -24.89 46.93
CA ALA A 4 -22.38 -25.97 45.95
C ALA A 4 -22.92 -27.23 46.66
N ARG A 5 -23.92 -27.93 46.06
CA ARG A 5 -24.26 -29.38 46.13
C ARG A 5 -25.72 -29.66 45.77
N ARG A 6 -26.01 -30.93 45.38
CA ARG A 6 -27.28 -31.52 44.88
C ARG A 6 -27.49 -31.25 43.38
N ILE A 7 -27.27 -32.16 42.43
CA ILE A 7 -27.29 -33.65 42.38
C ILE A 7 -28.70 -34.27 42.44
N GLN A 8 -29.14 -34.73 41.26
CA GLN A 8 -29.95 -35.91 40.90
C GLN A 8 -31.46 -36.07 41.21
N GLN A 9 -32.09 -36.66 40.19
CA GLN A 9 -33.18 -37.67 40.20
C GLN A 9 -34.64 -37.23 40.39
N SER A 10 -35.34 -37.20 39.26
CA SER A 10 -36.62 -37.94 39.10
C SER A 10 -36.63 -38.61 37.70
N LEU A 11 -37.81 -38.92 37.12
CA LEU A 11 -38.03 -40.18 36.40
C LEU A 11 -38.19 -39.99 34.88
N LYS A 12 -37.75 -40.87 33.95
CA LYS A 12 -37.49 -42.33 33.85
C LYS A 12 -38.72 -43.21 33.53
N MET A 13 -38.50 -44.13 32.57
CA MET A 13 -39.40 -45.17 32.00
C MET A 13 -40.31 -44.67 30.85
N ASP A 14 -40.44 -45.36 29.70
CA ASP A 14 -40.18 -46.79 29.41
C ASP A 14 -39.19 -47.11 28.25
N ALA A 15 -38.72 -48.36 28.25
CA ALA A 15 -38.10 -49.12 27.15
C ALA A 15 -38.93 -50.43 26.98
N THR A 16 -38.85 -51.32 25.99
CA THR A 16 -37.73 -52.00 25.29
C THR A 16 -38.30 -52.95 24.22
N ALA A 17 -37.59 -53.21 23.11
CA ALA A 17 -37.49 -54.50 22.36
C ALA A 17 -36.67 -54.27 21.05
N ALA A 18 -35.43 -54.72 20.91
CA ALA A 18 -34.99 -56.07 20.52
C ALA A 18 -35.47 -56.46 19.09
N ALA A 19 -34.70 -56.23 18.00
CA ALA A 19 -33.46 -56.90 17.54
C ALA A 19 -33.67 -58.24 16.80
N HIS A 20 -33.26 -58.33 15.51
CA HIS A 20 -32.70 -59.54 14.87
C HIS A 20 -32.16 -59.31 13.42
N ALA A 21 -30.84 -59.49 13.27
CA ALA A 21 -30.07 -60.22 12.24
C ALA A 21 -30.35 -60.19 10.70
N ASN A 22 -29.21 -60.23 9.95
CA ASN A 22 -28.93 -60.88 8.65
C ASN A 22 -29.23 -60.21 7.28
N HIS A 23 -28.18 -59.58 6.73
CA HIS A 23 -27.44 -59.85 5.46
C HIS A 23 -28.02 -60.74 4.29
N PRO A 24 -27.45 -60.71 3.05
CA PRO A 24 -28.19 -60.26 1.86
C PRO A 24 -28.30 -61.29 0.72
N LYS A 25 -29.05 -60.95 -0.34
CA LYS A 25 -29.07 -61.53 -1.71
C LYS A 25 -30.07 -60.72 -2.56
N HIS A 26 -30.06 -60.61 -3.89
CA HIS A 26 -29.09 -60.73 -4.99
C HIS A 26 -29.94 -60.74 -6.29
N LEU A 27 -29.46 -60.04 -7.34
CA LEU A 27 -29.45 -60.47 -8.76
C LEU A 27 -30.68 -60.40 -9.71
N LYS A 28 -30.37 -59.86 -10.92
CA LYS A 28 -30.82 -60.24 -12.29
C LYS A 28 -32.26 -59.82 -12.70
N HIS A 29 -32.65 -59.63 -13.97
CA HIS A 29 -32.05 -59.53 -15.34
C HIS A 29 -33.13 -58.91 -16.28
N ARG A 30 -32.97 -58.50 -17.56
CA ARG A 30 -31.88 -58.44 -18.58
C ARG A 30 -32.23 -57.24 -19.54
N VAL A 31 -31.26 -56.53 -20.15
CA VAL A 31 -30.85 -56.60 -21.58
C VAL A 31 -31.98 -56.75 -22.61
N ASN A 32 -32.03 -55.81 -23.57
CA ASN A 32 -32.08 -56.14 -25.00
C ASN A 32 -31.16 -55.21 -25.80
N LEU A 33 -30.53 -55.78 -26.83
CA LEU A 33 -29.62 -55.15 -27.80
C LEU A 33 -30.19 -55.41 -29.19
N GLU A 34 -29.87 -54.54 -30.16
CA GLU A 34 -29.77 -54.72 -31.63
C GLU A 34 -30.07 -53.37 -32.34
N ALA A 35 -29.43 -52.97 -33.44
CA ALA A 35 -28.30 -53.56 -34.18
C ALA A 35 -27.46 -52.46 -34.87
N GLU A 36 -26.31 -52.86 -35.42
CA GLU A 36 -25.29 -51.99 -36.05
C GLU A 36 -25.61 -51.61 -37.50
N GLN A 37 -24.99 -50.53 -38.01
CA GLN A 37 -24.41 -50.52 -39.37
C GLN A 37 -23.29 -49.47 -39.53
N ILE A 38 -22.49 -49.63 -40.60
CA ILE A 38 -21.05 -49.28 -40.66
C ILE A 38 -20.76 -48.15 -41.69
N HIS A 39 -19.55 -47.56 -41.59
CA HIS A 39 -18.83 -46.67 -42.53
C HIS A 39 -18.94 -45.15 -42.25
N ALA A 40 -17.95 -44.31 -42.56
CA ALA A 40 -16.49 -44.44 -42.75
C ALA A 40 -15.88 -43.01 -42.80
N ALA A 41 -14.56 -42.86 -42.70
CA ALA A 41 -13.91 -41.54 -42.70
C ALA A 41 -13.97 -40.81 -44.06
N GLY A 42 -14.09 -39.48 -44.04
CA GLY A 42 -14.04 -38.62 -45.22
C GLY A 42 -13.74 -37.16 -44.87
N THR A 43 -12.71 -36.60 -45.50
CA THR A 43 -12.19 -35.24 -45.30
C THR A 43 -12.93 -34.16 -46.10
N SER A 44 -12.66 -32.89 -45.73
CA SER A 44 -12.67 -31.66 -46.55
C SER A 44 -13.71 -30.57 -46.21
N GLN A 45 -13.27 -29.32 -46.43
CA GLN A 45 -13.99 -28.06 -46.20
C GLN A 45 -14.84 -27.67 -47.45
N PRO A 46 -15.14 -26.39 -47.72
CA PRO A 46 -16.41 -25.76 -47.35
C PRO A 46 -17.24 -25.36 -48.58
N THR A 47 -18.57 -25.29 -48.46
CA THR A 47 -19.42 -24.71 -49.52
C THR A 47 -20.52 -23.82 -48.99
N SER A 48 -20.62 -22.64 -49.61
CA SER A 48 -21.68 -21.67 -49.48
C SER A 48 -22.76 -21.90 -50.55
N ALA A 49 -24.03 -21.84 -50.16
CA ALA A 49 -25.17 -21.73 -51.08
C ALA A 49 -26.40 -21.17 -50.32
N THR A 50 -26.67 -19.87 -50.47
CA THR A 50 -27.79 -19.31 -51.25
C THR A 50 -29.17 -19.34 -50.60
N SER A 51 -29.79 -18.16 -50.56
CA SER A 51 -31.15 -17.87 -50.15
C SER A 51 -32.22 -18.55 -51.02
N SER A 52 -33.29 -19.03 -50.38
CA SER A 52 -34.62 -19.12 -50.99
C SER A 52 -35.66 -18.58 -50.01
N SER A 53 -36.47 -17.63 -50.47
CA SER A 53 -37.51 -16.98 -49.68
C SER A 53 -38.83 -17.73 -49.83
N SER A 54 -39.38 -18.26 -48.73
CA SER A 54 -40.79 -18.64 -48.66
C SER A 54 -41.41 -18.08 -47.37
N SER A 55 -42.35 -17.16 -47.54
CA SER A 55 -42.99 -16.43 -46.45
C SER A 55 -44.20 -17.18 -45.90
N THR A 56 -44.02 -17.91 -44.79
CA THR A 56 -45.11 -18.36 -43.93
C THR A 56 -44.73 -18.07 -42.47
N GLY A 57 -45.66 -17.45 -41.74
CA GLY A 57 -45.36 -16.85 -40.43
C GLY A 57 -44.98 -17.87 -39.37
N TYR A 58 -43.83 -17.68 -38.76
CA TYR A 58 -43.45 -18.33 -37.50
C TYR A 58 -43.44 -17.29 -36.39
N TYR A 59 -44.31 -17.46 -35.38
CA TYR A 59 -43.99 -17.01 -34.02
C TYR A 59 -42.83 -17.90 -33.54
N GLY A 60 -41.61 -17.50 -33.90
CA GLY A 60 -40.40 -18.26 -33.64
C GLY A 60 -40.25 -18.50 -32.14
N SER A 61 -40.05 -19.75 -31.73
CA SER A 61 -39.66 -20.04 -30.37
C SER A 61 -38.36 -19.32 -30.05
N VAL A 62 -38.39 -18.41 -29.06
CA VAL A 62 -37.17 -17.84 -28.47
C VAL A 62 -36.20 -18.99 -28.23
N ALA A 63 -35.03 -18.94 -28.86
CA ALA A 63 -34.02 -19.98 -28.73
C ALA A 63 -33.44 -19.94 -27.32
N LYS A 64 -33.18 -21.11 -26.73
CA LYS A 64 -32.48 -21.19 -25.45
C LYS A 64 -31.02 -20.76 -25.69
N PRO A 65 -30.50 -19.74 -25.00
CA PRO A 65 -29.10 -19.37 -25.11
C PRO A 65 -28.19 -20.41 -24.44
N ASP A 66 -26.92 -20.43 -24.84
CA ASP A 66 -25.88 -21.18 -24.14
C ASP A 66 -25.79 -20.67 -22.69
N PHE A 67 -25.85 -21.59 -21.72
CA PHE A 67 -25.72 -21.23 -20.31
C PHE A 67 -24.28 -21.42 -19.84
N GLY A 68 -23.69 -20.35 -19.34
CA GLY A 68 -22.33 -20.28 -18.82
C GLY A 68 -22.26 -20.02 -17.32
N ILE A 69 -21.08 -20.25 -16.74
CA ILE A 69 -20.72 -19.82 -15.40
C ILE A 69 -19.26 -19.41 -15.37
N SER A 70 -18.92 -18.34 -14.65
CA SER A 70 -17.52 -17.99 -14.39
C SER A 70 -16.89 -18.94 -13.39
N SER A 71 -15.65 -19.37 -13.62
CA SER A 71 -14.96 -20.33 -12.75
C SER A 71 -14.82 -19.83 -11.30
N LEU A 72 -14.84 -18.51 -11.07
CA LEU A 72 -14.88 -17.93 -9.72
C LEU A 72 -16.20 -18.18 -8.98
N SER A 73 -17.32 -18.28 -9.71
CA SER A 73 -18.67 -18.48 -9.15
C SER A 73 -18.89 -19.90 -8.65
N LEU A 74 -17.92 -20.78 -8.90
CA LEU A 74 -17.86 -22.16 -8.43
C LEU A 74 -17.01 -22.32 -7.16
N GLY A 75 -16.59 -21.22 -6.52
CA GLY A 75 -15.89 -21.20 -5.24
C GLY A 75 -14.49 -20.59 -5.32
N THR A 76 -13.91 -20.25 -4.17
CA THR A 76 -12.57 -19.64 -4.08
C THR A 76 -11.46 -20.58 -4.58
N LEU A 77 -10.43 -19.99 -5.21
CA LEU A 77 -9.24 -20.73 -5.69
C LEU A 77 -8.40 -21.30 -4.54
N ALA A 78 -8.56 -20.77 -3.32
CA ALA A 78 -7.89 -21.26 -2.12
C ALA A 78 -8.33 -22.68 -1.71
N HIS A 79 -9.51 -23.13 -2.18
CA HIS A 79 -10.11 -24.42 -1.82
C HIS A 79 -10.48 -25.29 -3.03
N HIS A 80 -10.67 -24.69 -4.22
CA HIS A 80 -11.23 -25.40 -5.38
C HIS A 80 -10.38 -25.22 -6.63
N THR A 81 -9.90 -26.32 -7.21
CA THR A 81 -9.04 -26.29 -8.40
C THR A 81 -9.82 -26.00 -9.69
N LEU A 82 -9.19 -25.33 -10.65
CA LEU A 82 -9.81 -25.06 -11.97
C LEU A 82 -10.29 -26.34 -12.70
N PRO A 83 -9.52 -27.45 -12.74
CA PRO A 83 -10.02 -28.71 -13.31
C PRO A 83 -11.31 -29.23 -12.66
N ASP A 84 -11.46 -29.12 -11.34
CA ASP A 84 -12.66 -29.59 -10.64
C ASP A 84 -13.85 -28.67 -10.83
N LYS A 85 -13.62 -27.36 -10.92
CA LYS A 85 -14.62 -26.37 -11.34
C LYS A 85 -15.16 -26.69 -12.74
N ILE A 86 -14.29 -26.95 -13.72
CA ILE A 86 -14.66 -27.34 -15.10
C ILE A 86 -15.51 -28.62 -15.11
N ARG A 87 -15.03 -29.69 -14.46
CA ARG A 87 -15.76 -30.96 -14.34
C ARG A 87 -17.12 -30.77 -13.66
N THR A 88 -17.22 -29.86 -12.69
CA THR A 88 -18.47 -29.59 -11.96
C THR A 88 -19.47 -28.80 -12.80
N ALA A 89 -19.05 -27.78 -13.55
CA ALA A 89 -19.92 -27.07 -14.48
C ALA A 89 -20.54 -28.04 -15.51
N ALA A 90 -19.75 -28.94 -16.09
CA ALA A 90 -20.24 -29.93 -17.04
C ALA A 90 -21.28 -30.90 -16.42
N ARG A 91 -21.01 -31.42 -15.21
CA ARG A 91 -21.95 -32.30 -14.49
C ARG A 91 -23.31 -31.67 -14.20
N HIS A 92 -23.37 -30.35 -14.04
CA HIS A 92 -24.61 -29.59 -13.81
C HIS A 92 -25.28 -29.09 -15.11
N GLY A 93 -24.75 -29.42 -16.29
CA GLY A 93 -25.40 -29.15 -17.57
C GLY A 93 -25.22 -27.73 -18.09
N TYR A 94 -24.13 -27.06 -17.72
CA TYR A 94 -23.69 -25.84 -18.40
C TYR A 94 -23.17 -26.16 -19.82
N SER A 95 -23.33 -25.21 -20.74
CA SER A 95 -22.85 -25.28 -22.13
C SER A 95 -21.46 -24.66 -22.29
N GLY A 96 -21.06 -23.81 -21.35
CA GLY A 96 -19.72 -23.22 -21.33
C GLY A 96 -19.31 -22.68 -19.97
N ILE A 97 -18.10 -22.14 -19.94
CA ILE A 97 -17.44 -21.60 -18.75
C ILE A 97 -16.66 -20.32 -19.12
N GLU A 98 -16.64 -19.33 -18.23
CA GLU A 98 -15.66 -18.24 -18.32
C GLU A 98 -14.45 -18.61 -17.48
N ILE A 99 -13.25 -18.46 -18.03
CA ILE A 99 -12.01 -18.75 -17.31
C ILE A 99 -11.57 -17.47 -16.59
N PHE A 100 -11.65 -17.49 -15.27
CA PHE A 100 -11.14 -16.41 -14.43
C PHE A 100 -9.60 -16.43 -14.45
N ILE A 101 -8.95 -15.33 -14.81
CA ILE A 101 -7.48 -15.26 -14.97
C ILE A 101 -6.75 -15.75 -13.72
N PRO A 102 -7.11 -15.34 -12.48
CA PRO A 102 -6.52 -15.90 -11.27
C PRO A 102 -6.69 -17.42 -11.09
N ASP A 103 -7.82 -18.02 -11.50
CA ASP A 103 -7.97 -19.49 -11.47
C ASP A 103 -7.01 -20.17 -12.46
N PHE A 104 -6.76 -19.55 -13.61
CA PHE A 104 -5.88 -20.09 -14.64
C PHE A 104 -4.39 -19.88 -14.31
N GLU A 105 -4.01 -18.73 -13.76
CA GLU A 105 -2.65 -18.48 -13.28
C GLU A 105 -2.32 -19.37 -12.07
N ASP A 106 -3.28 -19.61 -11.16
CA ASP A 106 -3.09 -20.58 -10.09
C ASP A 106 -3.00 -22.02 -10.62
N PHE A 107 -3.76 -22.39 -11.66
CA PHE A 107 -3.60 -23.69 -12.33
C PHE A 107 -2.20 -23.85 -12.96
N ILE A 108 -1.66 -22.83 -13.64
CA ILE A 108 -0.27 -22.84 -14.15
C ILE A 108 0.72 -23.04 -13.00
N ARG A 109 0.54 -22.35 -11.87
CA ARG A 109 1.37 -22.49 -10.67
C ARG A 109 1.29 -23.91 -10.09
N GLN A 110 0.09 -24.47 -9.95
CA GLN A 110 -0.13 -25.84 -9.47
C GLN A 110 0.56 -26.86 -10.41
N CYS A 111 0.43 -26.69 -11.73
CA CYS A 111 1.11 -27.50 -12.73
C CYS A 111 2.64 -27.40 -12.65
N GLY A 112 3.19 -26.20 -12.40
CA GLY A 112 4.62 -26.00 -12.16
C GLY A 112 5.15 -26.71 -10.91
N LEU A 113 4.28 -27.00 -9.94
CA LEU A 113 4.56 -27.80 -8.73
C LEU A 113 4.29 -29.31 -8.94
N GLY A 114 4.03 -29.75 -10.17
CA GLY A 114 3.77 -31.16 -10.49
C GLY A 114 2.35 -31.66 -10.19
N MET A 115 1.41 -30.75 -9.90
CA MET A 115 -0.01 -31.10 -9.69
C MET A 115 -0.75 -31.26 -11.03
N HIS A 116 -1.88 -31.96 -11.01
CA HIS A 116 -2.70 -32.31 -12.19
C HIS A 116 -1.94 -33.00 -13.35
N PRO A 117 -1.04 -33.99 -13.09
CA PRO A 117 -0.30 -34.68 -14.14
C PRO A 117 -1.21 -35.42 -15.13
N GLU A 118 -2.44 -35.76 -14.71
CA GLU A 118 -3.45 -36.37 -15.57
C GLU A 118 -4.09 -35.38 -16.55
N VAL A 119 -4.12 -34.08 -16.22
CA VAL A 119 -4.65 -33.01 -17.10
C VAL A 119 -3.59 -32.59 -18.13
N LEU A 120 -2.31 -32.52 -17.73
CA LEU A 120 -1.19 -32.19 -18.63
C LEU A 120 -0.78 -33.33 -19.59
N LYS A 121 -1.31 -34.54 -19.40
CA LYS A 121 -0.85 -35.76 -20.07
C LYS A 121 -0.97 -35.65 -21.59
N GLY A 122 0.17 -35.69 -22.27
CA GLY A 122 0.25 -35.60 -23.74
C GLY A 122 0.18 -34.19 -24.31
N HIS A 123 0.28 -33.15 -23.48
CA HIS A 123 0.35 -31.74 -23.93
C HIS A 123 1.72 -31.11 -23.68
N VAL A 124 2.45 -31.61 -22.69
CA VAL A 124 3.89 -31.41 -22.57
C VAL A 124 4.58 -32.32 -23.58
N HIS A 125 4.99 -31.77 -24.74
CA HIS A 125 5.97 -32.45 -25.60
C HIS A 125 7.30 -32.58 -24.85
N SER A 126 8.09 -33.61 -25.19
CA SER A 126 9.25 -34.11 -24.43
C SER A 126 10.48 -33.19 -24.41
N HIS A 127 10.33 -31.97 -23.89
CA HIS A 127 11.43 -31.04 -23.60
C HIS A 127 12.17 -31.36 -22.30
N LEU A 128 11.63 -32.24 -21.46
CA LEU A 128 12.29 -32.78 -20.26
C LEU A 128 13.22 -33.99 -20.54
N HIS A 129 13.31 -34.47 -21.79
CA HIS A 129 14.03 -35.73 -22.12
C HIS A 129 14.89 -35.68 -23.39
N GLN A 130 15.36 -34.50 -23.83
CA GLN A 130 16.49 -34.44 -24.78
C GLN A 130 17.81 -34.21 -24.05
N GLU A 131 18.24 -35.21 -23.28
CA GLU A 131 19.65 -35.37 -22.93
C GLU A 131 20.39 -35.80 -24.19
N LYS A 132 21.29 -34.96 -24.71
CA LYS A 132 22.27 -35.35 -25.72
C LYS A 132 23.66 -35.02 -25.20
N GLU A 133 24.37 -36.06 -24.79
CA GLU A 133 25.73 -35.98 -24.29
C GLU A 133 26.69 -35.70 -25.46
N VAL A 134 27.48 -34.63 -25.34
CA VAL A 134 28.57 -34.28 -26.26
C VAL A 134 29.75 -33.87 -25.39
N ASP A 135 30.89 -34.54 -25.56
CA ASP A 135 32.19 -34.25 -24.94
C ASP A 135 32.18 -34.06 -23.41
N GLY A 136 31.28 -34.76 -22.70
CA GLY A 136 31.30 -34.88 -21.24
C GLY A 136 30.93 -33.61 -20.45
N VAL A 137 30.50 -32.52 -21.11
CA VAL A 137 30.10 -31.27 -20.47
C VAL A 137 28.65 -30.94 -20.82
N ARG A 138 27.78 -30.85 -19.80
CA ARG A 138 26.38 -30.46 -19.95
C ARG A 138 26.28 -28.94 -20.12
N VAL A 139 25.93 -28.46 -21.32
CA VAL A 139 25.74 -27.03 -21.62
C VAL A 139 24.30 -26.75 -22.05
N ALA A 140 23.61 -25.85 -21.35
CA ALA A 140 22.29 -25.37 -21.73
C ALA A 140 22.38 -23.93 -22.25
N TYR A 141 21.84 -23.65 -23.45
CA TYR A 141 21.91 -22.34 -24.08
C TYR A 141 20.86 -21.37 -23.52
N SER A 142 21.29 -20.15 -23.19
CA SER A 142 20.50 -19.15 -22.44
C SER A 142 19.30 -18.52 -23.17
N ALA A 143 19.14 -18.78 -24.47
CA ALA A 143 17.98 -18.32 -25.25
C ALA A 143 16.74 -19.24 -25.13
N GLN A 144 16.87 -20.43 -24.53
CA GLN A 144 15.79 -21.40 -24.43
C GLN A 144 14.72 -21.02 -23.39
N SER A 145 15.11 -20.42 -22.26
CA SER A 145 14.28 -20.38 -21.04
C SER A 145 12.98 -19.57 -21.16
N ALA A 146 12.99 -18.44 -21.88
CA ALA A 146 11.78 -17.65 -22.11
C ALA A 146 10.79 -18.39 -23.04
N ASN A 147 11.30 -19.05 -24.08
CA ASN A 147 10.50 -19.88 -24.97
C ASN A 147 9.94 -21.12 -24.24
N ILE A 148 10.68 -21.69 -23.28
CA ILE A 148 10.21 -22.80 -22.44
C ILE A 148 9.07 -22.35 -21.53
N ALA A 149 9.18 -21.19 -20.85
CA ALA A 149 8.12 -20.68 -19.98
C ALA A 149 6.84 -20.35 -20.78
N GLN A 150 6.97 -19.67 -21.92
CA GLN A 150 5.84 -19.35 -22.80
C GLN A 150 5.19 -20.62 -23.38
N SER A 151 6.00 -21.60 -23.78
CA SER A 151 5.54 -22.93 -24.21
C SER A 151 4.80 -23.67 -23.08
N PHE A 152 5.25 -23.56 -21.83
CA PHE A 152 4.60 -24.18 -20.68
C PHE A 152 3.23 -23.57 -20.36
N GLU A 153 3.09 -22.23 -20.37
CA GLU A 153 1.79 -21.57 -20.22
C GLU A 153 0.83 -21.96 -21.36
N GLN A 154 1.34 -22.07 -22.59
CA GLN A 154 0.58 -22.55 -23.76
C GLN A 154 0.18 -24.03 -23.64
N SER A 155 1.03 -24.90 -23.07
CA SER A 155 0.68 -26.29 -22.76
C SER A 155 -0.41 -26.39 -21.69
N CYS A 156 -0.37 -25.54 -20.66
CA CYS A 156 -1.41 -25.47 -19.63
C CYS A 156 -2.74 -24.95 -20.21
N ALA A 157 -2.69 -23.93 -21.07
CA ALA A 157 -3.83 -23.42 -21.81
C ALA A 157 -4.48 -24.50 -22.70
N ALA A 158 -3.66 -25.24 -23.46
CA ALA A 158 -4.13 -26.37 -24.26
C ALA A 158 -4.76 -27.47 -23.39
N ALA A 159 -4.25 -27.69 -22.17
CA ALA A 159 -4.73 -28.73 -21.28
C ALA A 159 -6.11 -28.39 -20.71
N ILE A 160 -6.33 -27.12 -20.35
CA ILE A 160 -7.65 -26.60 -19.99
C ILE A 160 -8.61 -26.65 -21.19
N SER A 161 -8.17 -26.26 -22.39
CA SER A 161 -8.97 -26.38 -23.62
C SER A 161 -9.44 -27.81 -23.88
N THR A 162 -8.52 -28.78 -23.79
CA THR A 162 -8.82 -30.21 -23.95
C THR A 162 -9.73 -30.73 -22.85
N LEU A 163 -9.53 -30.32 -21.59
CA LEU A 163 -10.41 -30.72 -20.48
C LEU A 163 -11.84 -30.18 -20.67
N CYS A 164 -11.99 -28.92 -21.08
CA CYS A 164 -13.29 -28.34 -21.43
C CYS A 164 -13.95 -29.10 -22.59
N ARG A 165 -13.21 -29.37 -23.68
CA ARG A 165 -13.69 -30.12 -24.85
C ARG A 165 -14.11 -31.55 -24.51
N GLN A 166 -13.36 -32.26 -23.66
CA GLN A 166 -13.72 -33.59 -23.15
C GLN A 166 -15.00 -33.59 -22.30
N ASN A 167 -15.32 -32.46 -21.68
CA ASN A 167 -16.51 -32.27 -20.86
C ASN A 167 -17.63 -31.51 -21.62
N SER A 168 -17.51 -31.35 -22.94
CA SER A 168 -18.47 -30.64 -23.81
C SER A 168 -18.76 -29.18 -23.40
N LEU A 169 -17.79 -28.50 -22.78
CA LEU A 169 -17.87 -27.09 -22.41
C LEU A 169 -17.13 -26.20 -23.41
N LYS A 170 -17.76 -25.11 -23.85
CA LYS A 170 -17.10 -24.01 -24.56
C LYS A 170 -16.48 -23.02 -23.56
N ILE A 171 -15.28 -22.50 -23.83
CA ILE A 171 -14.73 -21.38 -23.05
C ILE A 171 -15.26 -20.07 -23.65
N HIS A 172 -16.18 -19.41 -22.94
CA HIS A 172 -16.89 -18.22 -23.43
C HIS A 172 -16.02 -16.97 -23.46
N CYS A 173 -15.12 -16.81 -22.48
CA CYS A 173 -14.10 -15.76 -22.47
C CYS A 173 -12.96 -16.11 -21.49
N LEU A 174 -11.88 -15.35 -21.60
CA LEU A 174 -10.84 -15.20 -20.58
C LEU A 174 -11.05 -13.84 -19.88
N GLN A 175 -11.18 -13.81 -18.56
CA GLN A 175 -11.60 -12.59 -17.85
C GLN A 175 -11.07 -12.48 -16.41
N PRO A 176 -10.92 -11.28 -15.82
CA PRO A 176 -10.88 -9.97 -16.45
C PRO A 176 -9.42 -9.49 -16.57
N LEU A 177 -9.03 -8.96 -17.73
CA LEU A 177 -7.79 -8.19 -17.83
C LEU A 177 -8.00 -6.84 -17.13
N ARG A 178 -7.41 -6.70 -15.94
CA ARG A 178 -7.45 -5.47 -15.13
C ARG A 178 -6.32 -4.50 -15.50
N ASP A 179 -6.47 -3.25 -15.08
CA ASP A 179 -5.47 -2.18 -15.18
C ASP A 179 -5.19 -1.71 -16.62
N PHE A 180 -6.20 -1.82 -17.49
CA PHE A 180 -6.15 -1.35 -18.88
C PHE A 180 -6.93 -0.03 -19.05
N GLU A 181 -6.70 0.93 -18.15
CA GLU A 181 -7.16 2.32 -18.28
C GLU A 181 -6.15 3.30 -17.68
N ASN A 182 -6.47 4.61 -17.68
CA ASN A 182 -5.65 5.69 -17.10
C ASN A 182 -4.23 5.82 -17.71
N ILE A 183 -4.13 5.57 -19.03
CA ILE A 183 -2.88 5.56 -19.78
C ILE A 183 -2.38 6.99 -20.07
N GLY A 184 -3.30 7.92 -20.34
CA GLY A 184 -2.99 9.30 -20.75
C GLY A 184 -2.28 9.37 -22.09
N ASP A 185 -1.63 10.50 -22.38
CA ASP A 185 -0.85 10.72 -23.61
C ASP A 185 0.57 10.11 -23.53
N CYS A 186 0.73 8.97 -22.84
CA CYS A 186 2.02 8.37 -22.52
C CYS A 186 2.24 7.04 -23.26
N ASP A 187 2.97 7.10 -24.38
CA ASP A 187 3.29 5.93 -25.21
C ASP A 187 4.00 4.79 -24.45
N VAL A 188 4.80 5.14 -23.43
CA VAL A 188 5.48 4.15 -22.58
C VAL A 188 4.47 3.33 -21.75
N LYS A 189 3.47 4.00 -21.16
CA LYS A 189 2.38 3.33 -20.44
C LYS A 189 1.53 2.49 -21.38
N LEU A 190 1.22 3.03 -22.57
CA LEU A 190 0.46 2.31 -23.60
C LEU A 190 1.20 1.03 -24.04
N GLY A 191 2.49 1.12 -24.33
CA GLY A 191 3.33 -0.03 -24.67
C GLY A 191 3.38 -1.10 -23.58
N TYR A 192 3.43 -0.70 -22.30
CA TYR A 192 3.39 -1.62 -21.17
C TYR A 192 2.06 -2.38 -21.07
N VAL A 193 0.92 -1.69 -21.10
CA VAL A 193 -0.39 -2.35 -20.99
C VAL A 193 -0.70 -3.23 -22.21
N LEU A 194 -0.29 -2.81 -23.41
CA LEU A 194 -0.41 -3.63 -24.62
C LEU A 194 0.44 -4.92 -24.51
N LYS A 195 1.64 -4.84 -23.93
CA LYS A 195 2.48 -6.03 -23.69
C LYS A 195 1.86 -6.99 -22.66
N LYS A 196 1.19 -6.48 -21.63
CA LYS A 196 0.39 -7.30 -20.68
C LYS A 196 -0.75 -8.02 -21.40
N ALA A 197 -1.47 -7.33 -22.28
CA ALA A 197 -2.57 -7.90 -23.05
C ALA A 197 -2.10 -8.95 -24.09
N GLU A 198 -0.97 -8.71 -24.75
CA GLU A 198 -0.38 -9.59 -25.77
C GLU A 198 -0.13 -11.03 -25.25
N ARG A 199 0.32 -11.19 -24.00
CA ARG A 199 0.46 -12.52 -23.35
C ARG A 199 -0.87 -13.27 -23.35
N TYR A 200 -1.96 -12.61 -22.96
CA TYR A 200 -3.27 -13.24 -22.89
C TYR A 200 -3.86 -13.52 -24.27
N LEU A 201 -3.68 -12.63 -25.26
CA LEU A 201 -4.08 -12.89 -26.65
C LEU A 201 -3.44 -14.17 -27.22
N GLN A 202 -2.17 -14.42 -26.89
CA GLN A 202 -1.48 -15.65 -27.30
C GLN A 202 -2.02 -16.90 -26.57
N LEU A 203 -2.29 -16.79 -25.27
CA LEU A 203 -2.85 -17.89 -24.48
C LEU A 203 -4.29 -18.27 -24.90
N MET A 204 -5.10 -17.30 -25.33
CA MET A 204 -6.46 -17.52 -25.82
C MET A 204 -6.51 -18.48 -27.01
N ARG A 205 -5.51 -18.43 -27.90
CA ARG A 205 -5.37 -19.36 -29.04
C ARG A 205 -5.19 -20.81 -28.58
N SER A 206 -4.48 -21.03 -27.47
CA SER A 206 -4.30 -22.35 -26.86
C SER A 206 -5.49 -22.77 -25.97
N LEU A 207 -6.18 -21.80 -25.36
CA LEU A 207 -7.41 -22.03 -24.60
C LEU A 207 -8.62 -22.38 -25.51
N ASP A 208 -8.56 -22.07 -26.81
CA ASP A 208 -9.70 -22.21 -27.75
C ASP A 208 -10.86 -21.27 -27.35
N THR A 209 -10.53 -20.01 -27.06
CA THR A 209 -11.49 -18.94 -26.78
C THR A 209 -11.18 -17.68 -27.59
N ASP A 210 -12.22 -16.92 -27.95
CA ASP A 210 -12.13 -15.79 -28.87
C ASP A 210 -12.39 -14.43 -28.20
N LEU A 211 -12.72 -14.38 -26.91
CA LEU A 211 -13.10 -13.15 -26.20
C LEU A 211 -12.24 -12.89 -24.96
N LEU A 212 -11.55 -11.74 -24.93
CA LEU A 212 -10.89 -11.19 -23.74
C LEU A 212 -11.77 -10.11 -23.12
N LEU A 213 -12.12 -10.24 -21.85
CA LEU A 213 -12.87 -9.21 -21.12
C LEU A 213 -11.89 -8.26 -20.42
N ILE A 214 -12.10 -6.96 -20.60
CA ILE A 214 -11.41 -5.87 -19.90
C ILE A 214 -12.44 -5.14 -19.05
N CYS A 215 -12.12 -4.86 -17.78
CA CYS A 215 -12.99 -4.11 -16.89
C CYS A 215 -12.41 -2.72 -16.56
N SER A 216 -13.26 -1.73 -16.33
CA SER A 216 -12.87 -0.38 -15.88
C SER A 216 -12.09 -0.38 -14.55
N ASN A 217 -11.21 0.60 -14.33
CA ASN A 217 -10.32 0.69 -13.18
C ASN A 217 -10.97 1.36 -11.94
N ASN A 218 -10.65 0.82 -10.77
CA ASN A 218 -10.87 1.47 -9.46
C ASN A 218 -9.53 1.94 -8.88
N LEU A 219 -9.32 3.26 -8.82
CA LEU A 219 -8.07 3.91 -8.43
C LEU A 219 -8.16 4.65 -7.08
N ALA A 220 -9.33 4.59 -6.41
CA ALA A 220 -9.57 5.29 -5.15
C ALA A 220 -8.46 5.04 -4.10
N PRO A 221 -7.95 6.09 -3.42
CA PRO A 221 -8.48 7.46 -3.37
C PRO A 221 -8.04 8.40 -4.51
N LEU A 222 -7.30 7.92 -5.52
CA LEU A 222 -6.89 8.75 -6.66
C LEU A 222 -8.07 9.01 -7.60
N ASP A 223 -8.31 10.29 -7.92
CA ASP A 223 -9.22 10.70 -9.00
C ASP A 223 -8.40 11.23 -10.20
N PRO A 224 -8.34 10.51 -11.33
CA PRO A 224 -7.67 10.96 -12.55
C PRO A 224 -8.21 12.28 -13.13
N LEU A 225 -9.44 12.69 -12.78
CA LEU A 225 -10.05 13.93 -13.26
C LEU A 225 -9.71 15.13 -12.39
N ALA A 226 -9.15 14.94 -11.20
CA ALA A 226 -8.73 16.02 -10.30
C ALA A 226 -7.38 16.66 -10.67
N ALA A 227 -6.62 16.06 -11.60
CA ALA A 227 -5.33 16.60 -12.05
C ALA A 227 -5.52 17.85 -12.93
N ALA A 228 -4.61 18.83 -12.80
CA ALA A 228 -4.67 20.07 -13.57
C ALA A 228 -4.66 19.79 -15.10
N GLY A 229 -5.66 20.30 -15.81
CA GLY A 229 -5.83 20.09 -17.25
C GLY A 229 -6.34 18.70 -17.65
N ALA A 230 -6.72 17.83 -16.70
CA ALA A 230 -7.46 16.61 -16.97
C ALA A 230 -8.93 16.91 -17.33
N SER A 231 -9.57 15.96 -18.03
CA SER A 231 -11.01 16.00 -18.29
C SER A 231 -11.50 14.61 -18.71
N TYR A 232 -12.79 14.34 -18.53
CA TYR A 232 -13.40 13.10 -19.03
C TYR A 232 -13.13 12.90 -20.53
N ARG A 233 -13.16 13.99 -21.33
CA ARG A 233 -12.83 13.95 -22.76
C ARG A 233 -11.42 13.41 -23.01
N LYS A 234 -10.39 13.96 -22.36
CA LYS A 234 -9.00 13.46 -22.51
C LYS A 234 -8.87 12.01 -22.05
N TYR A 235 -9.48 11.67 -20.91
CA TYR A 235 -9.44 10.30 -20.37
C TYR A 235 -10.06 9.29 -21.36
N ARG A 236 -11.24 9.62 -21.88
CA ARG A 236 -11.97 8.82 -22.88
C ARG A 236 -11.17 8.70 -24.18
N ASP A 237 -10.67 9.81 -24.71
CA ASP A 237 -9.94 9.82 -25.98
C ASP A 237 -8.63 8.98 -25.86
N ALA A 238 -7.99 8.96 -24.68
CA ALA A 238 -6.91 8.02 -24.37
C ALA A 238 -7.37 6.54 -24.30
N GLN A 239 -8.55 6.24 -23.74
CA GLN A 239 -9.09 4.86 -23.79
C GLN A 239 -9.43 4.41 -25.21
N VAL A 240 -9.95 5.31 -26.04
CA VAL A 240 -10.21 5.04 -27.47
C VAL A 240 -8.90 4.66 -28.17
N ASN A 241 -7.83 5.45 -27.98
CA ASN A 241 -6.52 5.14 -28.57
C ASN A 241 -5.98 3.77 -28.10
N ALA A 242 -6.09 3.47 -26.80
CA ALA A 242 -5.61 2.21 -26.22
C ALA A 242 -6.39 0.98 -26.71
N LEU A 243 -7.72 1.06 -26.74
CA LEU A 243 -8.59 -0.01 -27.22
C LEU A 243 -8.53 -0.16 -28.75
N GLN A 244 -8.25 0.90 -29.52
CA GLN A 244 -7.91 0.78 -30.93
C GLN A 244 -6.60 0.03 -31.15
N ALA A 245 -5.55 0.34 -30.37
CA ALA A 245 -4.26 -0.32 -30.48
C ALA A 245 -4.36 -1.82 -30.09
N LEU A 246 -5.17 -2.17 -29.09
CA LEU A 246 -5.41 -3.55 -28.71
C LEU A 246 -6.36 -4.29 -29.67
N GLY A 247 -7.45 -3.65 -30.10
CA GLY A 247 -8.41 -4.23 -31.05
C GLY A 247 -7.76 -4.64 -32.37
N ARG A 248 -6.87 -3.81 -32.92
CA ARG A 248 -6.10 -4.16 -34.13
C ARG A 248 -5.19 -5.38 -33.95
N ARG A 249 -4.62 -5.59 -32.76
CA ARG A 249 -3.84 -6.81 -32.43
C ARG A 249 -4.75 -8.03 -32.29
N ALA A 250 -5.94 -7.84 -31.70
CA ALA A 250 -6.94 -8.89 -31.59
C ALA A 250 -7.44 -9.34 -33.00
N GLU A 251 -7.70 -8.41 -33.92
CA GLU A 251 -8.11 -8.72 -35.31
C GLU A 251 -7.09 -9.58 -36.06
N GLN A 252 -5.79 -9.29 -35.90
CA GLN A 252 -4.69 -10.07 -36.47
C GLN A 252 -4.67 -11.54 -35.99
N LEU A 253 -5.26 -11.83 -34.84
CA LEU A 253 -5.33 -13.16 -34.23
C LEU A 253 -6.74 -13.77 -34.30
N HIS A 254 -7.69 -13.10 -34.97
CA HIS A 254 -9.13 -13.42 -34.99
C HIS A 254 -9.76 -13.50 -33.58
N LEU A 255 -9.35 -12.59 -32.70
CA LEU A 255 -9.83 -12.45 -31.32
C LEU A 255 -10.65 -11.16 -31.16
N ARG A 256 -11.42 -11.09 -30.08
CA ARG A 256 -12.32 -10.00 -29.71
C ARG A 256 -12.01 -9.48 -28.31
N ILE A 257 -12.20 -8.19 -28.11
CA ILE A 257 -12.06 -7.48 -26.84
C ILE A 257 -13.44 -6.99 -26.41
N GLY A 258 -13.91 -7.47 -25.27
CA GLY A 258 -15.11 -6.98 -24.61
C GLY A 258 -14.75 -5.99 -23.50
N TYR A 259 -15.29 -4.79 -23.53
CA TYR A 259 -15.07 -3.79 -22.47
C TYR A 259 -16.29 -3.69 -21.53
N GLU A 260 -16.04 -3.68 -20.22
CA GLU A 260 -17.03 -3.83 -19.15
C GLU A 260 -16.89 -2.70 -18.10
N PRO A 261 -17.98 -2.00 -17.74
CA PRO A 261 -17.97 -0.99 -16.68
C PRO A 261 -18.25 -1.63 -15.33
N LEU A 262 -17.38 -1.43 -14.34
CA LEU A 262 -17.67 -1.78 -12.94
C LEU A 262 -18.56 -0.70 -12.32
N ALA A 263 -19.54 -1.08 -11.48
CA ALA A 263 -20.41 -0.12 -10.79
C ALA A 263 -19.68 0.84 -9.82
N TRP A 264 -18.41 0.58 -9.55
CA TRP A 264 -17.50 1.38 -8.72
C TRP A 264 -16.24 1.82 -9.48
N GLY A 265 -16.26 1.77 -10.81
CA GLY A 265 -15.18 2.34 -11.63
C GLY A 265 -15.00 3.83 -11.38
N THR A 266 -13.75 4.30 -11.44
CA THR A 266 -13.36 5.65 -10.99
C THR A 266 -13.86 6.73 -11.95
N VAL A 267 -13.73 6.48 -13.25
CA VAL A 267 -14.06 7.43 -14.33
C VAL A 267 -15.13 6.83 -15.25
N VAL A 268 -14.92 5.59 -15.70
CA VAL A 268 -15.91 4.81 -16.45
C VAL A 268 -16.60 3.86 -15.47
N ASN A 269 -17.93 3.99 -15.31
CA ASN A 269 -18.73 3.14 -14.42
C ASN A 269 -20.16 2.87 -14.92
N SER A 270 -20.43 3.16 -16.20
CA SER A 270 -21.73 2.94 -16.84
C SER A 270 -21.57 2.38 -18.25
N TRP A 271 -22.56 1.61 -18.73
CA TRP A 271 -22.53 1.04 -20.07
C TRP A 271 -22.52 2.12 -21.16
N SER A 272 -23.10 3.29 -20.91
CA SER A 272 -23.19 4.39 -21.89
C SER A 272 -21.83 5.07 -22.11
N GLN A 273 -21.01 5.19 -21.07
CA GLN A 273 -19.61 5.62 -21.20
C GLN A 273 -18.76 4.60 -21.96
N VAL A 274 -18.95 3.30 -21.66
CA VAL A 274 -18.30 2.20 -22.40
C VAL A 274 -18.73 2.22 -23.86
N TRP A 275 -20.00 2.49 -24.15
CA TRP A 275 -20.50 2.60 -25.51
C TRP A 275 -19.94 3.82 -26.26
N ASP A 276 -19.86 5.03 -25.64
CA ASP A 276 -19.19 6.19 -26.25
C ASP A 276 -17.71 5.90 -26.58
N ILE A 277 -17.02 5.08 -25.78
CA ILE A 277 -15.66 4.61 -26.07
C ILE A 277 -15.68 3.58 -27.23
N VAL A 278 -16.44 2.50 -27.13
CA VAL A 278 -16.48 1.41 -28.13
C VAL A 278 -16.96 1.89 -29.51
N GLN A 279 -17.90 2.84 -29.54
CA GLN A 279 -18.37 3.49 -30.77
C GLN A 279 -17.27 4.33 -31.43
N ARG A 280 -16.44 5.03 -30.64
CA ARG A 280 -15.29 5.81 -31.16
C ARG A 280 -14.09 4.96 -31.54
N VAL A 281 -13.92 3.80 -30.90
CA VAL A 281 -12.89 2.83 -31.29
C VAL A 281 -13.14 2.32 -32.71
N ASP A 282 -14.40 2.09 -33.07
CA ASP A 282 -14.87 1.72 -34.41
C ASP A 282 -14.13 0.53 -35.06
N LEU A 283 -13.92 -0.53 -34.26
CA LEU A 283 -13.34 -1.80 -34.72
C LEU A 283 -14.32 -2.95 -34.52
N ALA A 284 -14.37 -3.90 -35.47
CA ALA A 284 -15.26 -5.05 -35.39
C ALA A 284 -14.87 -6.01 -34.24
N SER A 285 -13.59 -6.03 -33.88
CA SER A 285 -13.05 -6.77 -32.74
C SER A 285 -13.34 -6.17 -31.36
N VAL A 286 -13.85 -4.93 -31.26
CA VAL A 286 -14.08 -4.27 -29.97
C VAL A 286 -15.57 -4.05 -29.74
N GLY A 287 -16.05 -4.53 -28.61
CA GLY A 287 -17.45 -4.58 -28.22
C GLY A 287 -17.67 -4.38 -26.73
N VAL A 288 -18.93 -4.43 -26.31
CA VAL A 288 -19.40 -4.22 -24.95
C VAL A 288 -19.67 -5.56 -24.28
N VAL A 289 -19.29 -5.68 -23.00
CA VAL A 289 -19.83 -6.71 -22.09
C VAL A 289 -20.80 -6.04 -21.14
N LEU A 290 -21.97 -6.65 -20.97
CA LEU A 290 -22.96 -6.19 -20.01
C LEU A 290 -23.02 -7.17 -18.84
N ASP A 291 -22.58 -6.74 -17.66
CA ASP A 291 -22.96 -7.36 -16.40
C ASP A 291 -24.23 -6.66 -15.85
N THR A 292 -25.28 -7.45 -15.67
CA THR A 292 -26.55 -7.01 -15.05
C THR A 292 -26.35 -6.41 -13.65
N PHE A 293 -25.47 -6.98 -12.81
CA PHE A 293 -25.18 -6.42 -11.48
C PHE A 293 -24.51 -5.07 -11.64
N ASN A 294 -23.42 -4.99 -12.43
CA ASN A 294 -22.69 -3.73 -12.54
C ASN A 294 -23.54 -2.62 -13.17
N SER A 295 -24.37 -2.94 -14.16
CA SER A 295 -25.30 -2.00 -14.78
C SER A 295 -26.35 -1.51 -13.76
N LEU A 296 -27.04 -2.42 -13.07
CA LEU A 296 -28.13 -2.08 -12.15
C LEU A 296 -27.63 -1.50 -10.83
N ALA A 297 -26.47 -1.90 -10.31
CA ALA A 297 -25.81 -1.25 -9.18
C ALA A 297 -25.22 0.12 -9.56
N SER A 298 -24.85 0.33 -10.83
CA SER A 298 -24.45 1.66 -11.30
C SER A 298 -25.65 2.62 -11.36
N PHE A 299 -26.79 2.17 -11.90
CA PHE A 299 -27.96 3.01 -12.19
C PHE A 299 -29.09 2.96 -11.15
N TYR A 300 -29.64 1.79 -10.84
CA TYR A 300 -30.92 1.58 -10.14
C TYR A 300 -30.76 1.39 -8.61
N ALA A 301 -29.87 0.48 -8.20
CA ALA A 301 -29.75 0.03 -6.82
C ALA A 301 -28.75 0.86 -5.99
N ASP A 302 -28.97 0.91 -4.68
CA ASP A 302 -28.03 1.45 -3.69
C ASP A 302 -27.99 0.58 -2.43
N PRO A 303 -26.87 -0.11 -2.15
CA PRO A 303 -26.70 -0.92 -0.93
C PRO A 303 -26.52 -0.09 0.36
N SER A 304 -26.42 1.23 0.23
CA SER A 304 -26.40 2.21 1.33
C SER A 304 -27.80 2.79 1.62
N SER A 305 -28.83 2.41 0.86
CA SER A 305 -30.21 2.86 1.02
C SER A 305 -31.05 1.83 1.80
N PRO A 306 -31.89 2.24 2.78
CA PRO A 306 -32.83 1.34 3.46
C PRO A 306 -33.84 0.67 2.50
N THR A 307 -34.14 1.31 1.36
CA THR A 307 -35.01 0.75 0.32
C THR A 307 -34.27 -0.12 -0.68
N GLY A 308 -32.94 -0.24 -0.60
CA GLY A 308 -32.08 -0.92 -1.58
C GLY A 308 -32.04 -0.28 -2.98
N VAL A 309 -32.84 0.76 -3.22
CA VAL A 309 -32.98 1.47 -4.49
C VAL A 309 -32.54 2.91 -4.25
N LYS A 310 -31.97 3.56 -5.28
CA LYS A 310 -31.62 4.97 -5.19
C LYS A 310 -32.84 5.84 -4.92
N GLU A 311 -32.63 6.91 -4.17
CA GLU A 311 -33.63 7.94 -3.94
C GLU A 311 -34.06 8.60 -5.26
N GLY A 312 -35.36 8.87 -5.42
CA GLY A 312 -35.94 9.44 -6.64
C GLY A 312 -36.06 8.50 -7.84
N MET A 313 -35.60 7.24 -7.75
CA MET A 313 -35.69 6.28 -8.84
C MET A 313 -37.15 5.87 -9.13
N THR A 314 -37.63 6.13 -10.35
CA THR A 314 -38.96 5.70 -10.81
C THR A 314 -38.89 4.48 -11.72
N VAL A 315 -40.03 3.84 -11.94
CA VAL A 315 -40.18 2.73 -12.90
C VAL A 315 -39.92 3.22 -14.33
N ASP A 316 -40.39 4.43 -14.68
CA ASP A 316 -40.17 5.02 -15.99
C ASP A 316 -38.68 5.26 -16.26
N MET A 317 -37.92 5.80 -15.29
CA MET A 317 -36.47 5.98 -15.42
C MET A 317 -35.71 4.67 -15.65
N LEU A 318 -36.18 3.56 -15.06
CA LEU A 318 -35.62 2.23 -15.32
C LEU A 318 -35.93 1.76 -16.75
N TYR A 319 -37.16 1.95 -17.24
CA TYR A 319 -37.52 1.55 -18.60
C TYR A 319 -36.86 2.44 -19.67
N ASP A 320 -36.68 3.74 -19.42
CA ASP A 320 -35.90 4.64 -20.27
C ASP A 320 -34.45 4.16 -20.36
N TYR A 321 -33.79 3.92 -19.22
CA TYR A 321 -32.41 3.39 -19.18
C TYR A 321 -32.24 2.05 -19.89
N LEU A 322 -33.21 1.14 -19.78
CA LEU A 322 -33.20 -0.12 -20.51
C LEU A 322 -33.45 0.10 -22.02
N GLY A 323 -34.38 0.99 -22.37
CA GLY A 323 -34.68 1.38 -23.75
C GLY A 323 -33.47 2.00 -24.46
N GLU A 324 -32.70 2.84 -23.76
CA GLU A 324 -31.46 3.41 -24.30
C GLU A 324 -30.43 2.33 -24.66
N ILE A 325 -30.32 1.22 -23.90
CA ILE A 325 -29.42 0.11 -24.27
C ILE A 325 -29.86 -0.50 -25.61
N PHE A 326 -31.16 -0.73 -25.79
CA PHE A 326 -31.76 -1.28 -27.00
C PHE A 326 -31.60 -0.34 -28.21
N ASP A 327 -31.85 0.96 -28.03
CA ASP A 327 -31.81 1.95 -29.11
C ASP A 327 -30.38 2.34 -29.51
N THR A 328 -29.40 2.22 -28.61
CA THR A 328 -28.03 2.73 -28.86
C THR A 328 -26.99 1.67 -29.17
N ILE A 329 -27.03 0.47 -28.56
CA ILE A 329 -25.99 -0.56 -28.77
C ILE A 329 -26.44 -1.59 -29.82
N PRO A 330 -25.79 -1.67 -31.00
CA PRO A 330 -26.09 -2.71 -31.98
C PRO A 330 -25.85 -4.11 -31.42
N PRO A 331 -26.70 -5.12 -31.69
CA PRO A 331 -26.57 -6.46 -31.11
C PRO A 331 -25.23 -7.15 -31.41
N HIS A 332 -24.65 -6.87 -32.59
CA HIS A 332 -23.35 -7.40 -32.99
C HIS A 332 -22.16 -6.79 -32.22
N LYS A 333 -22.37 -5.70 -31.45
CA LYS A 333 -21.40 -5.10 -30.53
C LYS A 333 -21.54 -5.60 -29.10
N LEU A 334 -22.62 -6.31 -28.76
CA LEU A 334 -22.75 -7.01 -27.47
C LEU A 334 -22.04 -8.35 -27.58
N PHE A 335 -20.95 -8.54 -26.82
CA PHE A 335 -20.12 -9.75 -26.93
C PHE A 335 -20.44 -10.80 -25.86
N LEU A 336 -20.81 -10.39 -24.66
CA LEU A 336 -21.15 -11.27 -23.53
C LEU A 336 -22.20 -10.60 -22.64
N LEU A 337 -23.14 -11.40 -22.12
CA LEU A 337 -24.09 -11.02 -21.07
C LEU A 337 -23.79 -11.81 -19.80
N GLN A 338 -23.32 -11.11 -18.77
CA GLN A 338 -23.09 -11.65 -17.44
C GLN A 338 -24.30 -11.35 -16.54
N ILE A 339 -24.78 -12.36 -15.82
CA ILE A 339 -26.03 -12.32 -15.07
C ILE A 339 -25.76 -12.61 -13.59
N ALA A 340 -26.06 -11.64 -12.74
CA ALA A 340 -25.99 -11.76 -11.29
C ALA A 340 -27.05 -10.86 -10.64
N ASP A 341 -27.74 -11.42 -9.65
CA ASP A 341 -28.63 -10.66 -8.76
C ASP A 341 -27.84 -10.20 -7.53
N ALA A 342 -28.51 -9.58 -6.56
CA ALA A 342 -27.87 -9.15 -5.33
C ALA A 342 -28.81 -9.17 -4.12
N GLU A 343 -28.27 -9.41 -2.92
CA GLU A 343 -29.05 -9.32 -1.69
C GLU A 343 -29.47 -7.87 -1.43
N ARG A 344 -30.78 -7.66 -1.24
CA ARG A 344 -31.34 -6.39 -0.75
C ARG A 344 -30.81 -6.09 0.64
N ALA A 345 -30.21 -4.91 0.80
CA ALA A 345 -29.78 -4.40 2.10
C ALA A 345 -30.96 -4.43 3.09
N ARG A 346 -30.70 -4.93 4.30
CA ARG A 346 -31.65 -4.97 5.41
C ARG A 346 -31.18 -4.02 6.49
N GLU A 347 -32.11 -3.59 7.34
CA GLU A 347 -31.79 -2.77 8.51
C GLU A 347 -30.70 -3.45 9.36
N GLY A 348 -29.63 -2.71 9.68
CA GLY A 348 -28.43 -3.24 10.36
C GLY A 348 -27.46 -4.06 9.49
N ARG A 349 -27.71 -4.25 8.19
CA ARG A 349 -26.80 -4.92 7.22
C ARG A 349 -26.61 -4.12 5.92
N MET A 350 -26.58 -2.80 6.02
CA MET A 350 -26.30 -1.91 4.89
C MET A 350 -24.78 -1.85 4.63
N TRP A 351 -24.39 -1.70 3.36
CA TRP A 351 -22.98 -1.53 3.00
C TRP A 351 -22.67 -0.04 2.92
N HIS A 352 -21.72 0.43 3.73
CA HIS A 352 -21.23 1.81 3.67
C HIS A 352 -19.84 1.86 3.04
N ALA A 353 -19.50 3.01 2.43
CA ALA A 353 -18.14 3.25 1.96
C ALA A 353 -17.13 3.24 3.11
N SER A 354 -15.87 2.90 2.83
CA SER A 354 -14.73 3.22 3.70
C SER A 354 -13.60 3.79 2.86
N ARG A 355 -12.56 4.32 3.51
CA ARG A 355 -11.40 5.01 2.90
C ARG A 355 -10.86 4.33 1.61
N ASN A 356 -10.87 3.00 1.55
CA ASN A 356 -10.27 2.22 0.46
C ASN A 356 -11.31 1.43 -0.39
N ALA A 357 -12.62 1.52 -0.11
CA ALA A 357 -13.63 0.70 -0.80
C ALA A 357 -15.03 1.34 -0.80
N PRO A 358 -15.61 1.68 -1.97
CA PRO A 358 -17.00 2.10 -2.09
C PRO A 358 -18.00 1.03 -1.64
N ALA A 359 -19.18 1.46 -1.18
CA ALA A 359 -20.27 0.58 -0.74
C ALA A 359 -20.61 -0.52 -1.78
N ARG A 360 -20.77 -0.12 -3.05
CA ARG A 360 -21.09 -1.02 -4.17
C ARG A 360 -20.03 -2.10 -4.42
N MET A 361 -18.75 -1.81 -4.18
CA MET A 361 -17.68 -2.80 -4.29
C MET A 361 -17.76 -3.84 -3.17
N LYS A 362 -18.00 -3.41 -1.92
CA LYS A 362 -18.16 -4.33 -0.77
C LYS A 362 -19.38 -5.23 -0.95
N TRP A 363 -20.49 -4.65 -1.38
CA TRP A 363 -21.72 -5.37 -1.71
C TRP A 363 -21.46 -6.40 -2.82
N SER A 364 -20.84 -5.98 -3.93
CA SER A 364 -20.46 -6.88 -5.02
C SER A 364 -19.55 -8.02 -4.59
N ARG A 365 -18.68 -7.85 -3.60
CA ARG A 365 -17.74 -8.92 -3.16
C ARG A 365 -18.31 -9.88 -2.13
N SER A 366 -19.43 -9.54 -1.48
CA SER A 366 -19.98 -10.31 -0.35
C SER A 366 -21.38 -10.85 -0.57
N ALA A 367 -22.15 -10.25 -1.49
CA ALA A 367 -23.60 -10.41 -1.55
C ALA A 367 -24.22 -10.33 -2.96
N ARG A 368 -23.47 -10.64 -4.04
CA ARG A 368 -24.13 -11.08 -5.29
C ARG A 368 -24.85 -12.41 -5.03
N LEU A 369 -25.94 -12.63 -5.77
CA LEU A 369 -26.77 -13.84 -5.75
C LEU A 369 -26.92 -14.40 -7.17
N PHE A 370 -27.28 -15.68 -7.27
CA PHE A 370 -27.65 -16.24 -8.58
C PHE A 370 -29.05 -15.73 -8.99
N PRO A 371 -29.39 -15.76 -10.30
CA PRO A 371 -30.68 -15.24 -10.77
C PRO A 371 -31.87 -15.95 -10.13
N CYS A 372 -32.94 -15.21 -9.85
CA CYS A 372 -34.18 -15.75 -9.26
C CYS A 372 -33.98 -16.49 -7.92
N GLU A 373 -33.16 -15.91 -7.03
CA GLU A 373 -33.00 -16.32 -5.63
C GLU A 373 -33.74 -15.38 -4.65
N GLU A 374 -35.03 -15.06 -4.91
CA GLU A 374 -35.78 -14.06 -4.11
C GLU A 374 -35.89 -14.47 -2.63
N GLY A 375 -35.96 -15.78 -2.36
CA GLY A 375 -35.92 -16.33 -0.99
C GLY A 375 -34.60 -16.08 -0.24
N ARG A 376 -33.53 -15.65 -0.94
CA ARG A 376 -32.27 -15.16 -0.35
C ARG A 376 -32.16 -13.63 -0.35
N GLY A 377 -33.16 -12.91 -0.84
CA GLY A 377 -33.17 -11.45 -0.92
C GLY A 377 -32.78 -10.86 -2.27
N ALA A 378 -32.72 -11.67 -3.35
CA ALA A 378 -32.59 -11.19 -4.72
C ALA A 378 -33.73 -10.20 -5.07
N TYR A 379 -33.43 -9.13 -5.80
CA TYR A 379 -34.41 -8.07 -6.10
C TYR A 379 -34.07 -7.21 -7.33
N LEU A 380 -32.95 -7.43 -8.01
CA LEU A 380 -32.61 -6.65 -9.18
C LEU A 380 -33.61 -6.96 -10.33
N PRO A 381 -34.00 -5.98 -11.17
CA PRO A 381 -34.95 -6.17 -12.27
C PRO A 381 -34.33 -6.95 -13.45
N LEU A 382 -33.82 -8.16 -13.19
CA LEU A 382 -33.12 -9.00 -14.17
C LEU A 382 -34.03 -9.44 -15.31
N GLU A 383 -35.31 -9.69 -15.06
CA GLU A 383 -36.26 -10.09 -16.10
C GLU A 383 -36.44 -8.99 -17.15
N ASP A 384 -36.59 -7.74 -16.72
CA ASP A 384 -36.76 -6.60 -17.63
C ASP A 384 -35.46 -6.24 -18.35
N PHE A 385 -34.33 -6.30 -17.64
CA PHE A 385 -33.01 -6.10 -18.23
C PHE A 385 -32.76 -7.13 -19.35
N VAL A 386 -32.83 -8.42 -19.02
CA VAL A 386 -32.49 -9.50 -19.96
C VAL A 386 -33.50 -9.61 -21.10
N ARG A 387 -34.81 -9.36 -20.85
CA ARG A 387 -35.82 -9.27 -21.92
C ARG A 387 -35.46 -8.17 -22.94
N THR A 388 -34.99 -7.01 -22.47
CA THR A 388 -34.58 -5.92 -23.35
C THR A 388 -33.35 -6.28 -24.19
N ILE A 389 -32.35 -6.96 -23.61
CA ILE A 389 -31.19 -7.46 -24.35
C ILE A 389 -31.58 -8.53 -25.39
N MET A 390 -32.50 -9.44 -25.07
CA MET A 390 -33.05 -10.38 -26.05
C MET A 390 -33.80 -9.68 -27.17
N HIS A 391 -34.64 -8.69 -26.84
CA HIS A 391 -35.41 -7.91 -27.83
C HIS A 391 -34.50 -7.13 -28.77
N ALA A 392 -33.36 -6.61 -28.29
CA ALA A 392 -32.37 -5.97 -29.15
C ALA A 392 -31.89 -6.92 -30.27
N GLY A 393 -31.87 -8.23 -29.99
CA GLY A 393 -31.42 -9.28 -30.91
C GLY A 393 -30.14 -9.98 -30.46
N TYR A 394 -29.78 -9.86 -29.18
CA TYR A 394 -28.64 -10.61 -28.64
C TYR A 394 -28.95 -12.12 -28.57
N VAL A 395 -28.11 -12.91 -29.22
CA VAL A 395 -28.21 -14.38 -29.31
C VAL A 395 -26.99 -15.10 -28.69
N GLY A 396 -26.14 -14.37 -27.97
CA GLY A 396 -24.95 -14.91 -27.33
C GLY A 396 -25.25 -15.61 -25.98
N PRO A 397 -24.20 -16.14 -25.32
CA PRO A 397 -24.34 -16.89 -24.08
C PRO A 397 -24.84 -16.02 -22.92
N TRP A 398 -25.55 -16.66 -21.99
CA TRP A 398 -25.92 -16.10 -20.69
C TRP A 398 -25.04 -16.76 -19.63
N SER A 399 -24.11 -16.01 -19.07
CA SER A 399 -23.16 -16.55 -18.09
C SER A 399 -23.37 -15.96 -16.70
N THR A 400 -23.15 -16.73 -15.64
CA THR A 400 -23.29 -16.23 -14.25
C THR A 400 -21.94 -15.81 -13.67
N GLU A 401 -21.87 -14.58 -13.17
CA GLU A 401 -20.70 -14.06 -12.44
C GLU A 401 -21.11 -13.56 -11.03
N VAL A 402 -21.12 -14.49 -10.09
CA VAL A 402 -21.56 -14.26 -8.71
C VAL A 402 -20.33 -14.25 -7.79
N TYR A 403 -20.11 -13.12 -7.14
CA TYR A 403 -19.14 -12.92 -6.05
C TYR A 403 -19.91 -12.85 -4.71
N SER A 404 -19.73 -13.82 -3.84
CA SER A 404 -20.54 -13.96 -2.62
C SER A 404 -19.73 -14.57 -1.49
N SER A 405 -20.08 -14.23 -0.24
CA SER A 405 -19.45 -14.80 0.96
C SER A 405 -19.55 -16.33 1.04
N CYS A 406 -20.53 -16.95 0.37
CA CYS A 406 -20.64 -18.41 0.30
C CYS A 406 -19.60 -19.10 -0.61
N LEU A 407 -18.76 -18.34 -1.32
CA LEU A 407 -17.67 -18.90 -2.15
C LEU A 407 -16.44 -19.31 -1.32
N GLU A 408 -16.31 -18.81 -0.09
CA GLU A 408 -15.22 -19.09 0.85
C GLU A 408 -15.45 -20.39 1.67
N SER A 409 -16.49 -21.15 1.35
CA SER A 409 -16.72 -22.47 1.96
C SER A 409 -15.62 -23.44 1.49
N ASP A 410 -14.98 -24.13 2.42
CA ASP A 410 -13.98 -25.18 2.18
C ASP A 410 -14.62 -26.58 1.96
N GLU A 411 -15.95 -26.69 2.06
CA GLU A 411 -16.67 -27.94 1.82
C GLU A 411 -16.44 -28.41 0.38
N VAL A 412 -15.94 -29.65 0.22
CA VAL A 412 -15.69 -30.30 -1.09
C VAL A 412 -16.88 -30.26 -2.05
N ASN A 413 -18.11 -30.18 -1.53
CA ASN A 413 -19.34 -30.12 -2.32
C ASN A 413 -19.81 -28.69 -2.66
N ALA A 414 -19.17 -27.64 -2.14
CA ALA A 414 -19.56 -26.24 -2.38
C ALA A 414 -19.62 -25.88 -3.87
N PRO A 415 -18.67 -26.26 -4.75
CA PRO A 415 -18.76 -25.98 -6.19
C PRO A 415 -20.00 -26.60 -6.84
N SER A 416 -20.43 -27.77 -6.36
CA SER A 416 -21.61 -28.49 -6.85
C SER A 416 -22.91 -27.80 -6.42
N VAL A 417 -22.96 -27.31 -5.17
CA VAL A 417 -24.10 -26.53 -4.65
C VAL A 417 -24.22 -25.19 -5.40
N LEU A 418 -23.09 -24.51 -5.66
CA LEU A 418 -23.04 -23.25 -6.40
C LEU A 418 -23.42 -23.43 -7.87
N ALA A 419 -22.85 -24.43 -8.55
CA ALA A 419 -23.21 -24.80 -9.91
C ALA A 419 -24.72 -25.06 -10.05
N LYS A 420 -25.31 -25.81 -9.11
CA LYS A 420 -26.75 -26.06 -9.08
C LYS A 420 -27.57 -24.79 -8.92
N ARG A 421 -27.18 -23.88 -8.01
CA ARG A 421 -27.88 -22.59 -7.82
C ARG A 421 -27.87 -21.76 -9.10
N GLY A 422 -26.73 -21.66 -9.78
CA GLY A 422 -26.61 -20.92 -11.03
C GLY A 422 -27.44 -21.50 -12.18
N ILE A 423 -27.42 -22.82 -12.39
CA ILE A 423 -28.14 -23.44 -13.52
C ILE A 423 -29.65 -23.43 -13.28
N ASP A 424 -30.10 -23.69 -12.05
CA ASP A 424 -31.51 -23.56 -11.66
C ASP A 424 -31.98 -22.10 -11.82
N GLY A 425 -31.12 -21.12 -11.49
CA GLY A 425 -31.38 -19.69 -11.65
C GLY A 425 -31.52 -19.25 -13.12
N LEU A 426 -30.55 -19.59 -13.97
CA LEU A 426 -30.60 -19.31 -15.42
C LEU A 426 -31.81 -19.96 -16.09
N GLN A 427 -32.15 -21.21 -15.73
CA GLN A 427 -33.34 -21.89 -16.23
C GLN A 427 -34.63 -21.16 -15.83
N LYS A 428 -34.76 -20.73 -14.56
CA LYS A 428 -35.91 -19.94 -14.10
C LYS A 428 -36.02 -18.62 -14.86
N LEU A 429 -34.93 -17.85 -14.94
CA LEU A 429 -34.90 -16.55 -15.61
C LEU A 429 -35.30 -16.69 -17.09
N TYR A 430 -34.70 -17.64 -17.81
CA TYR A 430 -35.07 -17.93 -19.20
C TYR A 430 -36.55 -18.30 -19.35
N MET A 431 -37.09 -19.15 -18.45
CA MET A 431 -38.51 -19.52 -18.49
C MET A 431 -39.44 -18.34 -18.22
N ARG A 432 -39.06 -17.37 -17.37
CA ARG A 432 -39.86 -16.15 -17.14
C ARG A 432 -39.81 -15.21 -18.35
N VAL A 433 -38.61 -14.92 -18.87
CA VAL A 433 -38.41 -14.08 -20.06
C VAL A 433 -39.09 -14.69 -21.30
N ALA A 434 -38.90 -15.97 -21.58
CA ALA A 434 -39.48 -16.64 -22.74
C ALA A 434 -41.03 -16.75 -22.68
N ARG A 435 -41.64 -16.81 -21.48
CA ARG A 435 -43.10 -16.71 -21.32
C ARG A 435 -43.60 -15.29 -21.64
N SER A 436 -42.89 -14.28 -21.14
CA SER A 436 -43.22 -12.86 -21.38
C SER A 436 -43.15 -12.48 -22.87
N ILE A 437 -42.21 -13.07 -23.63
CA ILE A 437 -42.06 -12.81 -25.08
C ILE A 437 -43.13 -13.52 -25.92
N ARG A 438 -43.63 -14.69 -25.49
CA ARG A 438 -44.60 -15.49 -26.27
C ARG A 438 -46.05 -15.01 -26.15
N GLY A 439 -46.42 -14.38 -25.02
CA GLY A 439 -47.77 -13.90 -24.75
C GLY A 439 -48.84 -15.00 -24.59
N PRO A 440 -50.04 -14.67 -24.06
CA PRO A 440 -51.22 -15.52 -24.20
C PRO A 440 -51.72 -15.45 -25.64
N ALA A 441 -52.06 -16.58 -26.24
CA ALA A 441 -52.54 -16.67 -27.62
C ALA A 441 -54.02 -16.23 -27.79
N ASP A 442 -54.40 -15.06 -27.24
CA ASP A 442 -55.64 -14.38 -27.61
C ASP A 442 -55.65 -12.89 -27.20
N LYS A 443 -55.36 -12.00 -28.17
CA LYS A 443 -55.91 -10.63 -28.37
C LYS A 443 -55.09 -9.88 -29.43
N GLN A 444 -55.78 -9.18 -30.33
CA GLN A 444 -55.19 -8.47 -31.47
C GLN A 444 -54.22 -7.35 -31.02
N GLU A 445 -53.03 -7.32 -31.62
CA GLU A 445 -52.09 -6.20 -31.46
C GLU A 445 -52.65 -4.88 -32.04
N PRO A 446 -52.66 -3.78 -31.28
CA PRO A 446 -52.78 -2.45 -31.87
C PRO A 446 -51.44 -2.06 -32.50
N LYS A 447 -51.46 -1.61 -33.76
CA LYS A 447 -50.27 -1.22 -34.53
C LYS A 447 -49.45 -0.17 -33.79
N ARG A 448 -48.15 -0.44 -33.58
CA ARG A 448 -47.20 0.50 -32.96
C ARG A 448 -46.99 1.75 -33.83
N THR A 449 -47.47 2.89 -33.37
CA THR A 449 -47.04 4.24 -33.79
C THR A 449 -46.69 5.08 -32.55
N LYS A 450 -45.95 6.19 -32.75
CA LYS A 450 -45.24 7.01 -31.74
C LYS A 450 -46.14 7.78 -30.73
N ALA A 451 -47.26 7.22 -30.29
CA ALA A 451 -48.28 7.92 -29.49
C ALA A 451 -48.39 7.48 -28.01
N TRP A 452 -47.48 6.63 -27.51
CA TRP A 452 -47.56 6.10 -26.14
C TRP A 452 -47.19 7.09 -25.03
N ILE A 453 -46.57 8.23 -25.35
CA ILE A 453 -46.21 9.28 -24.38
C ILE A 453 -47.41 10.20 -24.03
N GLY A 454 -48.51 10.12 -24.79
CA GLY A 454 -49.61 11.11 -24.72
C GLY A 454 -50.76 10.81 -23.75
N MET A 455 -50.74 9.69 -22.99
CA MET A 455 -51.95 9.20 -22.31
C MET A 455 -51.77 8.77 -20.84
N LEU A 456 -50.96 9.52 -20.08
CA LEU A 456 -50.91 9.47 -18.62
C LEU A 456 -50.74 10.89 -18.05
N TYR A 457 -51.77 11.73 -18.23
CA TYR A 457 -51.87 13.03 -17.55
C TYR A 457 -53.30 13.23 -17.04
N MET A 458 -53.50 12.93 -15.75
CA MET A 458 -54.61 13.47 -14.97
C MET A 458 -54.01 14.19 -13.76
N PRO A 459 -54.10 15.53 -13.69
CA PRO A 459 -53.49 16.28 -12.61
C PRO A 459 -54.30 16.10 -11.32
N THR A 460 -53.64 15.67 -10.25
CA THR A 460 -54.12 15.82 -8.88
C THR A 460 -53.71 17.20 -8.33
N GLU A 461 -54.51 17.79 -7.45
CA GLU A 461 -54.48 19.24 -7.11
C GLU A 461 -53.24 19.76 -6.35
N GLU A 462 -52.12 19.04 -6.28
CA GLU A 462 -50.92 19.42 -5.50
C GLU A 462 -49.73 19.96 -6.33
N ASP A 463 -49.83 20.01 -7.67
CA ASP A 463 -48.76 20.54 -8.55
C ASP A 463 -48.68 22.10 -8.57
N ALA A 464 -48.33 22.70 -7.43
CA ALA A 464 -48.06 24.13 -7.32
C ALA A 464 -46.68 24.50 -7.92
N LYS A 465 -46.66 25.04 -9.14
CA LYS A 465 -45.43 25.51 -9.80
C LYS A 465 -44.64 26.51 -8.92
N PRO A 466 -43.33 26.32 -8.70
CA PRO A 466 -42.54 27.11 -7.77
C PRO A 466 -42.39 28.55 -8.25
N ALA A 467 -42.54 29.53 -7.35
CA ALA A 467 -42.45 30.96 -7.68
C ALA A 467 -41.03 31.39 -8.07
N CYS A 468 -40.89 32.30 -9.04
CA CYS A 468 -39.60 32.84 -9.43
C CYS A 468 -39.00 33.76 -8.35
N GLY A 469 -37.66 33.86 -8.30
CA GLY A 469 -36.92 34.58 -7.26
C GLY A 469 -37.39 36.00 -6.92
N PRO A 470 -37.75 36.86 -7.91
CA PRO A 470 -38.33 38.17 -7.63
C PRO A 470 -39.69 38.12 -6.92
N CYS A 471 -40.63 37.29 -7.40
CA CYS A 471 -41.96 37.16 -6.81
C CYS A 471 -41.93 36.51 -5.42
N ALA A 472 -41.01 35.55 -5.21
CA ALA A 472 -40.75 34.97 -3.89
C ALA A 472 -40.28 36.03 -2.87
N LYS A 473 -39.44 36.99 -3.29
CA LYS A 473 -38.98 38.10 -2.44
C LYS A 473 -40.07 39.16 -2.18
N SER A 474 -40.95 39.44 -3.15
CA SER A 474 -42.02 40.44 -3.00
C SER A 474 -43.32 39.90 -2.37
N ARG A 475 -43.41 38.59 -2.09
CA ARG A 475 -44.60 37.88 -1.59
C ARG A 475 -45.85 38.05 -2.48
N GLN A 476 -45.68 38.32 -3.76
CA GLN A 476 -46.78 38.38 -4.73
C GLN A 476 -46.94 37.05 -5.47
N LYS A 477 -48.19 36.70 -5.81
CA LYS A 477 -48.51 35.43 -6.49
C LYS A 477 -47.92 35.44 -7.90
N CYS A 478 -47.04 34.48 -8.20
CA CYS A 478 -46.35 34.41 -9.48
C CYS A 478 -47.30 33.91 -10.59
N ILE A 479 -47.75 34.82 -11.46
CA ILE A 479 -48.62 34.48 -12.59
C ILE A 479 -47.74 34.08 -13.78
N TYR A 480 -47.83 32.82 -14.18
CA TYR A 480 -47.21 32.32 -15.40
C TYR A 480 -48.18 32.51 -16.56
N PRO A 481 -47.81 33.22 -17.66
CA PRO A 481 -48.62 33.24 -18.86
C PRO A 481 -48.69 31.83 -19.46
N GLU A 482 -49.85 31.47 -20.01
CA GLU A 482 -50.06 30.14 -20.60
C GLU A 482 -49.23 29.95 -21.89
N PRO A 483 -48.91 28.70 -22.27
CA PRO A 483 -48.06 28.43 -23.43
C PRO A 483 -48.81 28.75 -24.74
N GLY A 484 -48.55 29.92 -25.32
CA GLY A 484 -49.16 30.32 -26.59
C GLY A 484 -49.00 31.79 -27.00
N SER A 485 -48.63 32.69 -26.09
CA SER A 485 -48.42 34.12 -26.41
C SER A 485 -46.94 34.52 -26.49
N ASP A 486 -46.54 35.03 -27.65
CA ASP A 486 -45.24 35.64 -28.01
C ASP A 486 -43.95 34.80 -27.92
N ASP A 487 -43.77 33.96 -28.94
CA ASP A 487 -42.57 33.13 -29.18
C ASP A 487 -41.37 33.89 -29.79
N ARG A 488 -41.55 35.13 -30.27
CA ARG A 488 -40.50 35.86 -31.01
C ARG A 488 -39.41 36.46 -30.12
N ASP A 489 -39.77 37.08 -29.01
CA ASP A 489 -38.81 37.77 -28.13
C ASP A 489 -37.85 36.81 -27.40
N ARG A 490 -38.31 35.60 -27.05
CA ARG A 490 -37.45 34.58 -26.44
C ARG A 490 -36.37 34.07 -27.39
N HIS A 491 -36.69 33.89 -28.66
CA HIS A 491 -35.72 33.47 -29.66
C HIS A 491 -34.64 34.54 -29.88
N GLU A 492 -35.05 35.81 -29.96
CA GLU A 492 -34.11 36.92 -30.18
C GLU A 492 -33.18 37.16 -28.98
N GLN A 493 -33.70 37.08 -27.74
CA GLN A 493 -32.87 37.16 -26.53
C GLN A 493 -31.95 35.93 -26.37
N GLY A 494 -32.42 34.74 -26.76
CA GLY A 494 -31.61 33.53 -26.83
C GLY A 494 -30.43 33.67 -27.79
N ILE A 495 -30.67 34.18 -29.00
CA ILE A 495 -29.62 34.46 -30.00
C ILE A 495 -28.65 35.52 -29.48
N LYS A 496 -29.13 36.63 -28.90
CA LYS A 496 -28.27 37.67 -28.31
C LYS A 496 -27.35 37.13 -27.21
N ARG A 497 -27.84 36.22 -26.35
CA ARG A 497 -27.00 35.51 -25.36
C ARG A 497 -26.00 34.56 -26.02
N LYS A 498 -26.42 33.75 -26.98
CA LYS A 498 -25.57 32.77 -27.67
C LYS A 498 -24.42 33.44 -28.43
N ASN A 499 -24.70 34.55 -29.11
CA ASN A 499 -23.69 35.35 -29.81
C ASN A 499 -22.72 36.03 -28.84
N LYS A 500 -23.21 36.50 -27.67
CA LYS A 500 -22.35 37.14 -26.66
C LYS A 500 -21.45 36.14 -25.90
N VAL A 501 -21.88 34.89 -25.74
CA VAL A 501 -21.01 33.80 -25.26
C VAL A 501 -19.90 33.53 -26.28
N LYS A 502 -20.24 33.39 -27.56
CA LYS A 502 -19.25 33.15 -28.62
C LYS A 502 -18.21 34.28 -28.75
N ASP A 503 -18.63 35.54 -28.68
CA ASP A 503 -17.72 36.71 -28.71
C ASP A 503 -16.75 36.77 -27.51
N LEU A 504 -17.09 36.10 -26.40
CA LEU A 504 -16.19 35.93 -25.24
C LEU A 504 -15.25 34.73 -25.43
N GLU A 505 -15.74 33.62 -25.98
CA GLU A 505 -14.91 32.45 -26.33
C GLU A 505 -13.81 32.80 -27.35
N ASP A 506 -14.16 33.57 -28.39
CA ASP A 506 -13.20 34.02 -29.42
C ASP A 506 -12.15 35.02 -28.83
N LYS A 507 -12.52 35.83 -27.83
CA LYS A 507 -11.58 36.69 -27.07
C LYS A 507 -10.65 35.89 -26.17
N ILE A 508 -11.15 34.84 -25.52
CA ILE A 508 -10.32 33.94 -24.69
C ILE A 508 -9.27 33.25 -25.57
N GLN A 509 -9.65 32.70 -26.73
CA GLN A 509 -8.68 32.11 -27.68
C GLN A 509 -7.61 33.10 -28.16
N THR A 510 -7.96 34.37 -28.29
CA THR A 510 -7.01 35.42 -28.70
C THR A 510 -5.98 35.68 -27.60
N LEU A 511 -6.44 35.82 -26.36
CA LEU A 511 -5.58 35.99 -25.18
C LEU A 511 -4.68 34.76 -24.93
N GLU A 512 -5.22 33.54 -25.10
CA GLU A 512 -4.45 32.29 -25.01
C GLU A 512 -3.31 32.21 -26.05
N LYS A 513 -3.56 32.68 -27.28
CA LYS A 513 -2.53 32.77 -28.33
C LYS A 513 -1.43 33.76 -28.01
N ASP A 514 -1.77 34.90 -27.41
CA ASP A 514 -0.77 35.90 -27.03
C ASP A 514 0.05 35.42 -25.82
N VAL A 515 -0.54 34.68 -24.87
CA VAL A 515 0.20 33.99 -23.80
C VAL A 515 1.16 32.93 -24.37
N LEU A 516 0.74 32.14 -25.37
CA LEU A 516 1.61 31.15 -26.01
C LEU A 516 2.86 31.80 -26.63
N LYS A 517 2.73 32.95 -27.30
CA LYS A 517 3.84 33.64 -27.97
C LYS A 517 4.98 34.05 -27.03
N TRP A 518 4.68 34.39 -25.78
CA TRP A 518 5.69 34.75 -24.77
C TRP A 518 6.46 33.52 -24.24
N SER A 519 5.86 32.32 -24.28
CA SER A 519 6.45 31.09 -23.74
C SER A 519 7.51 30.44 -24.64
N THR A 520 7.46 30.67 -25.95
CA THR A 520 8.26 29.93 -26.95
C THR A 520 9.73 30.37 -27.10
N VAL A 521 10.21 31.37 -26.37
CA VAL A 521 11.58 31.91 -26.53
C VAL A 521 12.63 31.17 -25.67
N GLY A 522 12.22 30.41 -24.65
CA GLY A 522 13.13 29.95 -23.59
C GLY A 522 13.83 28.59 -23.76
N VAL A 523 13.42 27.69 -24.66
CA VAL A 523 13.73 26.23 -24.52
C VAL A 523 14.36 25.59 -25.78
N ALA A 524 15.03 26.36 -26.64
CA ALA A 524 15.66 25.83 -27.86
C ALA A 524 17.04 25.15 -27.66
N GLY A 525 17.48 24.92 -26.41
CA GLY A 525 18.90 24.69 -26.09
C GLY A 525 19.39 23.26 -25.87
N ILE A 526 18.53 22.26 -25.58
CA ILE A 526 18.98 20.97 -25.01
C ILE A 526 18.31 19.74 -25.67
N ALA A 527 18.10 19.79 -26.99
CA ALA A 527 17.54 18.67 -27.77
C ALA A 527 18.54 18.15 -28.81
N GLY A 528 19.67 17.59 -28.33
CA GLY A 528 20.70 17.08 -29.24
C GLY A 528 21.85 16.36 -28.56
N ILE A 529 21.66 15.07 -28.24
CA ILE A 529 22.63 13.96 -28.29
C ILE A 529 21.88 12.69 -27.84
N ALA A 530 21.94 11.63 -28.65
CA ALA A 530 21.64 10.19 -28.39
C ALA A 530 20.45 9.81 -27.46
N GLY A 531 19.58 8.84 -27.80
CA GLY A 531 19.76 7.74 -28.74
C GLY A 531 19.95 6.41 -27.99
N THR A 532 19.12 5.41 -28.34
CA THR A 532 19.14 4.01 -27.88
C THR A 532 19.00 3.72 -26.38
N ALA A 533 17.84 3.21 -25.97
CA ALA A 533 17.73 2.12 -25.00
C ALA A 533 16.32 1.49 -25.02
N GLY A 534 16.21 0.23 -25.42
CA GLY A 534 15.07 -0.60 -25.03
C GLY A 534 15.43 -1.33 -23.74
N ALA A 535 14.78 -0.99 -22.62
CA ALA A 535 14.96 -1.71 -21.35
C ALA A 535 13.78 -1.52 -20.39
N THR A 536 12.91 -2.53 -20.28
CA THR A 536 12.14 -2.87 -19.05
C THR A 536 11.43 -4.22 -19.23
N SER A 537 12.23 -5.28 -19.44
CA SER A 537 11.84 -6.68 -19.24
C SER A 537 12.77 -7.29 -18.19
N THR A 538 12.64 -6.80 -16.96
CA THR A 538 13.75 -6.84 -15.99
C THR A 538 13.33 -7.14 -14.54
N ALA A 539 12.08 -7.53 -14.29
CA ALA A 539 11.62 -7.93 -12.94
C ALA A 539 11.63 -9.46 -12.71
N ASN A 540 11.30 -10.28 -13.72
CA ASN A 540 11.33 -11.76 -13.63
C ASN A 540 12.53 -12.40 -14.35
N ALA A 541 13.38 -11.60 -15.00
CA ALA A 541 14.61 -12.08 -15.66
C ALA A 541 15.86 -12.00 -14.76
N TYR A 542 15.81 -11.26 -13.65
CA TYR A 542 16.98 -10.94 -12.82
C TYR A 542 17.23 -11.95 -11.69
N ASN A 543 16.19 -12.70 -11.29
CA ASN A 543 16.27 -13.60 -10.13
C ASN A 543 17.02 -14.92 -10.43
N HIS A 544 17.20 -15.29 -11.69
CA HIS A 544 17.83 -16.57 -12.07
C HIS A 544 19.36 -16.50 -12.22
N GLN A 545 19.99 -15.34 -12.04
CA GLN A 545 21.45 -15.14 -12.21
C GLN A 545 22.24 -14.95 -10.90
N LEU A 546 21.58 -14.75 -9.75
CA LEU A 546 22.31 -14.40 -8.53
C LEU A 546 23.03 -15.60 -7.88
N TYR A 547 22.48 -16.82 -7.99
CA TYR A 547 23.00 -18.00 -7.29
C TYR A 547 23.05 -19.27 -8.18
N ASP A 548 23.84 -19.23 -9.25
CA ASP A 548 24.04 -20.37 -10.19
C ASP A 548 24.91 -21.52 -9.60
N THR A 549 25.21 -21.49 -8.29
CA THR A 549 26.19 -22.38 -7.64
C THR A 549 25.80 -22.83 -6.23
N SER A 550 24.54 -23.21 -6.00
CA SER A 550 24.19 -24.05 -4.84
C SER A 550 24.60 -25.51 -5.09
N LEU A 551 25.91 -25.76 -5.14
CA LEU A 551 26.50 -27.10 -5.22
C LEU A 551 26.22 -27.89 -3.93
N GLY A 552 25.25 -28.80 -3.98
CA GLY A 552 25.29 -30.04 -3.17
C GLY A 552 24.31 -30.21 -2.01
N ILE A 553 23.32 -29.34 -1.81
CA ILE A 553 22.31 -29.52 -0.74
C ILE A 553 20.90 -29.71 -1.34
N PRO A 554 20.34 -30.95 -1.32
CA PRO A 554 18.96 -31.20 -1.70
C PRO A 554 17.99 -30.37 -0.84
N ASN A 555 16.98 -29.77 -1.47
CA ASN A 555 15.92 -28.98 -0.82
C ASN A 555 16.39 -27.67 -0.13
N TRP A 556 17.53 -27.09 -0.54
CA TRP A 556 17.84 -25.69 -0.20
C TRP A 556 16.89 -24.73 -0.94
N ASN A 557 16.53 -23.60 -0.29
CA ASN A 557 15.59 -22.63 -0.89
C ASN A 557 16.27 -21.92 -2.08
N PRO A 558 15.69 -21.97 -3.31
CA PRO A 558 16.31 -21.37 -4.49
C PRO A 558 16.40 -19.83 -4.45
N TYR A 559 15.65 -19.18 -3.55
CA TYR A 559 15.72 -17.73 -3.32
C TYR A 559 16.74 -17.34 -2.22
N TYR A 560 17.35 -18.31 -1.54
CA TYR A 560 18.41 -18.04 -0.56
C TYR A 560 19.79 -18.06 -1.23
N PRO A 561 20.75 -17.28 -0.71
CA PRO A 561 22.15 -17.42 -1.10
C PRO A 561 22.68 -18.84 -0.85
N PRO A 562 23.75 -19.27 -1.54
CA PRO A 562 24.48 -20.50 -1.21
C PRO A 562 24.80 -20.57 0.29
N LEU A 563 24.87 -21.78 0.85
CA LEU A 563 24.93 -21.96 2.31
C LEU A 563 26.12 -21.22 2.95
N ASP A 564 27.27 -21.15 2.29
CA ASP A 564 28.46 -20.44 2.79
C ASP A 564 28.24 -18.91 2.86
N LEU A 565 27.52 -18.33 1.89
CA LEU A 565 27.15 -16.92 1.89
C LEU A 565 26.01 -16.66 2.88
N THR A 566 25.06 -17.58 3.01
CA THR A 566 24.01 -17.55 4.05
C THR A 566 24.63 -17.53 5.45
N LEU A 567 25.50 -18.48 5.79
CA LEU A 567 26.19 -18.54 7.09
C LEU A 567 27.07 -17.31 7.36
N HIS A 568 27.72 -16.78 6.32
CA HIS A 568 28.45 -15.51 6.40
C HIS A 568 27.54 -14.33 6.72
N LEU A 569 26.37 -14.21 6.07
CA LEU A 569 25.42 -13.12 6.28
C LEU A 569 24.73 -13.21 7.65
N LEU A 570 24.38 -14.41 8.11
CA LEU A 570 23.84 -14.61 9.46
C LEU A 570 24.84 -14.15 10.52
N ASN A 571 26.11 -14.57 10.43
CA ASN A 571 27.15 -14.11 11.35
C ASN A 571 27.44 -12.61 11.21
N THR A 572 27.37 -12.06 9.99
CA THR A 572 27.51 -10.61 9.75
C THR A 572 26.39 -9.84 10.46
N PHE A 573 25.14 -10.31 10.38
CA PHE A 573 23.99 -9.70 11.06
C PHE A 573 24.17 -9.68 12.58
N PHE A 574 24.44 -10.82 13.22
CA PHE A 574 24.68 -10.88 14.67
C PHE A 574 25.85 -9.99 15.12
N ASN A 575 26.92 -9.89 14.31
CA ASN A 575 28.14 -9.15 14.67
C ASN A 575 28.13 -7.66 14.26
N ALA A 576 27.17 -7.21 13.45
CA ALA A 576 27.07 -5.83 12.96
C ALA A 576 25.79 -5.11 13.40
N CYS A 577 24.75 -5.86 13.78
CA CYS A 577 23.45 -5.33 14.21
C CYS A 577 23.00 -5.94 15.56
N PRO A 578 23.85 -6.02 16.61
CA PRO A 578 23.57 -6.86 17.79
C PRO A 578 22.29 -6.47 18.54
N ILE A 579 21.96 -5.17 18.65
CA ILE A 579 20.69 -4.72 19.26
C ILE A 579 19.47 -5.19 18.44
N VAL A 580 19.56 -5.16 17.12
CA VAL A 580 18.50 -5.62 16.22
C VAL A 580 18.38 -7.15 16.28
N ALA A 581 19.50 -7.85 16.42
CA ALA A 581 19.57 -9.30 16.48
C ALA A 581 19.20 -9.87 17.86
N GLY A 582 19.16 -9.05 18.92
CA GLY A 582 19.05 -9.49 20.31
C GLY A 582 17.79 -10.29 20.68
N PHE A 583 16.74 -10.25 19.85
CA PHE A 583 15.58 -11.13 20.05
C PHE A 583 15.80 -12.56 19.55
N LEU A 584 16.79 -12.80 18.67
CA LEU A 584 17.12 -14.13 18.16
C LEU A 584 18.15 -14.81 19.07
N HIS A 585 17.76 -15.87 19.77
CA HIS A 585 18.70 -16.71 20.51
C HIS A 585 19.70 -17.39 19.55
N ARG A 586 20.91 -16.82 19.45
CA ARG A 586 21.87 -17.08 18.37
C ARG A 586 22.20 -18.58 18.17
N PRO A 587 22.52 -19.39 19.20
CA PRO A 587 22.79 -20.81 19.03
C PRO A 587 21.63 -21.57 18.37
N SER A 588 20.41 -21.37 18.87
CA SER A 588 19.23 -22.05 18.33
C SER A 588 18.84 -21.55 16.94
N PHE A 589 18.96 -20.24 16.68
CA PHE A 589 18.61 -19.66 15.38
C PHE A 589 19.56 -20.14 14.28
N MET A 590 20.87 -20.18 14.56
CA MET A 590 21.87 -20.69 13.60
C MET A 590 21.61 -22.15 13.21
N GLN A 591 21.20 -23.00 14.16
CA GLN A 591 20.80 -24.38 13.87
C GLN A 591 19.51 -24.44 13.02
N ARG A 592 18.48 -23.69 13.40
CA ARG A 592 17.20 -23.64 12.68
C ARG A 592 17.36 -23.13 11.24
N ALA A 593 18.20 -22.11 11.03
CA ALA A 593 18.45 -21.49 9.72
C ALA A 593 19.16 -22.41 8.70
N MET A 594 19.70 -23.55 9.14
CA MET A 594 20.28 -24.58 8.27
C MET A 594 19.28 -25.68 7.86
N LEU A 595 18.05 -25.66 8.40
CA LEU A 595 17.01 -26.63 8.06
C LEU A 595 16.41 -26.34 6.67
N PRO A 596 15.97 -27.36 5.92
CA PRO A 596 15.21 -27.16 4.68
C PRO A 596 13.98 -26.28 4.92
N CYS A 597 13.63 -25.40 3.98
CA CYS A 597 12.53 -24.44 4.15
C CYS A 597 11.13 -25.07 4.28
N SER A 598 11.00 -26.38 4.03
CA SER A 598 9.78 -27.17 4.29
C SER A 598 9.68 -27.71 5.72
N HIS A 599 10.72 -27.57 6.54
CA HIS A 599 10.72 -28.05 7.93
C HIS A 599 9.92 -27.11 8.84
N PRO A 600 9.07 -27.61 9.76
CA PRO A 600 8.21 -26.76 10.60
C PRO A 600 8.99 -25.79 11.51
N ASP A 601 10.18 -26.18 11.98
CA ASP A 601 11.08 -25.31 12.75
C ASP A 601 12.04 -24.46 11.89
N ALA A 602 11.99 -24.50 10.55
CA ALA A 602 12.79 -23.58 9.75
C ALA A 602 12.31 -22.13 9.96
N PRO A 603 13.21 -21.13 10.02
CA PRO A 603 12.80 -19.73 10.13
C PRO A 603 11.97 -19.29 8.91
N PRO A 604 10.96 -18.41 9.09
CA PRO A 604 10.17 -17.89 7.98
C PRO A 604 11.03 -17.18 6.92
N SER A 605 10.59 -17.22 5.66
CA SER A 605 11.32 -16.64 4.53
C SER A 605 11.39 -15.12 4.63
N ALA A 606 10.38 -14.47 5.22
CA ALA A 606 10.41 -13.06 5.56
C ALA A 606 11.61 -12.70 6.45
N LEU A 607 11.82 -13.48 7.52
CA LEU A 607 12.87 -13.26 8.50
C LEU A 607 14.26 -13.48 7.89
N MET A 608 14.43 -14.55 7.12
CA MET A 608 15.71 -14.84 6.44
C MET A 608 16.08 -13.76 5.42
N HIS A 609 15.15 -13.31 4.58
CA HIS A 609 15.42 -12.24 3.62
C HIS A 609 15.68 -10.88 4.29
N ALA A 610 14.96 -10.55 5.37
CA ALA A 610 15.22 -9.33 6.14
C ALA A 610 16.64 -9.34 6.75
N ILE A 611 17.09 -10.49 7.27
CA ILE A 611 18.47 -10.67 7.76
C ILE A 611 19.48 -10.50 6.63
N PHE A 612 19.29 -11.13 5.47
CA PHE A 612 20.20 -10.99 4.33
C PHE A 612 20.31 -9.53 3.86
N CYS A 613 19.17 -8.83 3.79
CA CYS A 613 19.11 -7.42 3.42
C CYS A 613 19.85 -6.53 4.43
N SER A 614 19.60 -6.69 5.73
CA SER A 614 20.28 -5.92 6.77
C SER A 614 21.78 -6.23 6.84
N ALA A 615 22.18 -7.50 6.60
CA ALA A 615 23.57 -7.92 6.62
C ALA A 615 24.38 -7.41 5.42
N SER A 616 23.76 -7.19 4.26
CA SER A 616 24.48 -6.87 3.02
C SER A 616 25.24 -5.54 3.12
N ARG A 617 24.70 -4.54 3.82
CA ARG A 617 25.39 -3.25 4.08
C ARG A 617 26.73 -3.42 4.80
N HIS A 618 26.89 -4.47 5.59
CA HIS A 618 28.12 -4.76 6.35
C HIS A 618 28.99 -5.84 5.71
N SER A 619 28.56 -6.40 4.55
CA SER A 619 29.24 -7.52 3.88
C SER A 619 29.87 -7.09 2.55
N PRO A 620 31.21 -7.18 2.39
CA PRO A 620 31.86 -6.95 1.09
C PRO A 620 31.59 -8.07 0.08
N ARG A 621 30.96 -9.18 0.49
CA ARG A 621 30.58 -10.31 -0.37
C ARG A 621 29.25 -10.10 -1.11
N THR A 622 28.65 -8.90 -1.00
CA THR A 622 27.32 -8.58 -1.54
C THR A 622 27.33 -7.20 -2.20
N THR A 623 26.49 -7.01 -3.22
CA THR A 623 26.31 -5.72 -3.89
C THR A 623 25.28 -4.85 -3.17
N ASN A 624 25.58 -3.56 -3.02
CA ASN A 624 24.72 -2.58 -2.36
C ASN A 624 24.69 -1.30 -3.22
N PRO A 625 23.60 -0.51 -3.24
CA PRO A 625 23.57 0.76 -3.97
C PRO A 625 24.45 1.80 -3.25
N VAL A 626 25.03 2.72 -4.01
CA VAL A 626 25.83 3.83 -3.46
C VAL A 626 24.96 4.67 -2.51
N ALA A 627 25.52 5.07 -1.36
CA ALA A 627 24.84 6.00 -0.47
C ALA A 627 24.74 7.38 -1.13
N ILE A 628 23.53 7.88 -1.30
CA ILE A 628 23.22 9.19 -1.90
C ILE A 628 22.21 9.90 -0.98
N PRO A 629 22.41 11.18 -0.61
CA PRO A 629 21.50 11.87 0.29
C PRO A 629 20.17 12.18 -0.42
N ARG A 630 19.06 11.76 0.20
CA ARG A 630 17.70 11.95 -0.35
C ARG A 630 17.15 13.32 0.09
N HIS A 631 17.63 14.38 -0.56
CA HIS A 631 17.18 15.75 -0.29
C HIS A 631 15.72 15.97 -0.70
N SER A 632 14.82 16.08 0.29
CA SER A 632 13.49 16.73 0.35
C SER A 632 12.46 16.55 -0.79
N GLU A 633 12.77 15.87 -1.89
CA GLU A 633 11.83 15.53 -2.98
C GLU A 633 11.61 14.00 -3.03
N CYS A 634 11.17 13.43 -1.91
CA CYS A 634 10.49 12.14 -1.95
C CYS A 634 9.09 12.33 -2.57
N ASN A 635 9.04 12.41 -3.91
CA ASN A 635 7.81 12.12 -4.63
C ASN A 635 7.42 10.66 -4.31
N PRO A 636 6.29 10.41 -3.62
CA PRO A 636 5.94 9.06 -3.14
C PRO A 636 5.63 8.05 -4.25
N PHE A 637 5.74 8.47 -5.52
CA PHE A 637 5.50 7.66 -6.72
C PHE A 637 6.74 7.35 -7.56
N THR A 638 7.96 7.62 -7.09
CA THR A 638 9.18 7.18 -7.81
C THR A 638 9.29 5.65 -7.84
N THR A 639 9.01 5.05 -9.00
CA THR A 639 9.14 3.62 -9.27
C THR A 639 9.86 3.38 -10.61
N PHE A 640 10.41 2.17 -10.76
CA PHE A 640 11.03 1.63 -11.98
C PHE A 640 12.49 2.03 -12.30
N ASN A 641 13.39 1.76 -11.35
CA ASN A 641 14.52 0.89 -11.71
C ASN A 641 14.24 -0.53 -11.17
N PRO A 642 14.68 -1.60 -11.85
CA PRO A 642 14.67 -2.95 -11.28
C PRO A 642 15.66 -3.01 -10.10
N PRO A 643 15.39 -3.82 -9.05
CA PRO A 643 16.39 -4.07 -8.02
C PRO A 643 17.63 -4.67 -8.67
N SER A 644 18.74 -3.94 -8.60
CA SER A 644 19.98 -4.20 -9.35
C SER A 644 21.08 -4.79 -8.47
N THR A 645 20.93 -4.64 -7.16
CA THR A 645 21.89 -5.08 -6.15
C THR A 645 21.29 -6.12 -5.21
N PHE A 646 22.14 -6.92 -4.56
CA PHE A 646 21.77 -7.93 -3.57
C PHE A 646 20.84 -7.34 -2.49
N LEU A 647 21.16 -6.15 -2.00
CA LEU A 647 20.37 -5.40 -1.01
C LEU A 647 18.94 -5.14 -1.51
N GLU A 648 18.78 -4.59 -2.71
CA GLU A 648 17.48 -4.22 -3.27
C GLU A 648 16.62 -5.45 -3.57
N VAL A 649 17.24 -6.55 -4.03
CA VAL A 649 16.57 -7.83 -4.26
C VAL A 649 16.06 -8.42 -2.95
N HIS A 650 16.90 -8.50 -1.91
CA HIS A 650 16.47 -9.05 -0.62
C HIS A 650 15.53 -8.13 0.16
N ALA A 651 15.63 -6.80 0.01
CA ALA A 651 14.64 -5.86 0.57
C ALA A 651 13.23 -6.10 0.00
N ARG A 652 13.16 -6.36 -1.32
CA ARG A 652 11.92 -6.71 -1.99
C ARG A 652 11.43 -8.09 -1.56
N LEU A 653 12.27 -9.12 -1.64
CA LEU A 653 11.88 -10.48 -1.24
C LEU A 653 11.43 -10.55 0.23
N ALA A 654 12.04 -9.78 1.13
CA ALA A 654 11.57 -9.66 2.51
C ALA A 654 10.18 -9.02 2.59
N SER A 655 9.93 -7.94 1.85
CA SER A 655 8.64 -7.25 1.83
C SER A 655 7.53 -8.16 1.25
N ASP A 656 7.79 -8.78 0.10
CA ASP A 656 6.87 -9.69 -0.59
C ASP A 656 6.57 -10.93 0.30
N ALA A 657 7.57 -11.46 1.01
CA ALA A 657 7.41 -12.58 1.95
C ALA A 657 6.64 -12.21 3.22
N ILE A 658 6.85 -11.01 3.80
CA ILE A 658 6.09 -10.51 4.96
C ILE A 658 4.59 -10.46 4.62
N GLU A 659 4.23 -9.90 3.47
CA GLU A 659 2.83 -9.80 3.04
C GLU A 659 2.23 -11.19 2.75
N THR A 660 3.02 -12.11 2.16
CA THR A 660 2.58 -13.49 1.90
C THR A 660 2.39 -14.30 3.19
N GLU A 661 3.36 -14.29 4.10
CA GLU A 661 3.36 -15.14 5.31
C GLU A 661 2.32 -14.68 6.32
N THR A 662 2.11 -13.37 6.50
CA THR A 662 1.08 -12.84 7.42
C THR A 662 -0.34 -13.22 6.97
N VAL A 663 -0.60 -13.27 5.67
CA VAL A 663 -1.92 -13.63 5.09
C VAL A 663 -2.10 -15.15 4.91
N SER A 664 -1.02 -15.92 4.79
CA SER A 664 -1.04 -17.39 4.59
C SER A 664 -1.84 -18.18 5.63
N ASN A 665 -2.19 -19.44 5.34
CA ASN A 665 -2.81 -20.37 6.30
C ASN A 665 -1.81 -21.00 7.31
N SER A 666 -0.68 -20.34 7.56
CA SER A 666 0.33 -20.79 8.53
C SER A 666 -0.14 -20.64 9.99
N THR A 667 0.52 -21.36 10.90
CA THR A 667 0.19 -21.30 12.34
C THR A 667 0.43 -19.90 12.91
N LEU A 668 -0.34 -19.51 13.94
CA LEU A 668 -0.14 -18.21 14.60
C LEU A 668 1.28 -18.04 15.18
N THR A 669 1.94 -19.13 15.59
CA THR A 669 3.35 -19.12 16.00
C THR A 669 4.28 -18.78 14.83
N GLN A 670 4.09 -19.38 13.66
CA GLN A 670 4.89 -19.08 12.47
C GLN A 670 4.65 -17.65 11.96
N LYS A 671 3.41 -17.15 12.08
CA LYS A 671 3.10 -15.73 11.83
C LYS A 671 3.77 -14.79 12.84
N ALA A 672 3.85 -15.17 14.11
CA ALA A 672 4.55 -14.39 15.13
C ALA A 672 6.06 -14.31 14.86
N GLU A 673 6.68 -15.40 14.39
CA GLU A 673 8.08 -15.37 13.91
C GLU A 673 8.20 -14.52 12.63
N ALA A 674 7.24 -14.55 11.71
CA ALA A 674 7.26 -13.69 10.52
C ALA A 674 7.16 -12.18 10.87
N LEU A 675 6.42 -11.81 11.93
CA LEU A 675 6.40 -10.42 12.42
C LEU A 675 7.77 -9.93 12.90
N GLN A 676 8.67 -10.82 13.32
CA GLN A 676 10.03 -10.42 13.71
C GLN A 676 10.82 -9.81 12.54
N ALA A 677 10.48 -10.17 11.29
CA ALA A 677 11.04 -9.53 10.10
C ALA A 677 10.70 -8.03 10.03
N LEU A 678 9.56 -7.59 10.57
CA LEU A 678 9.17 -6.17 10.61
C LEU A 678 10.14 -5.35 11.48
N ILE A 679 10.68 -5.92 12.57
CA ILE A 679 11.68 -5.23 13.41
C ILE A 679 12.93 -4.92 12.59
N ILE A 680 13.46 -5.95 11.89
CA ILE A 680 14.66 -5.82 11.06
C ILE A 680 14.41 -4.85 9.90
N MET A 681 13.27 -4.98 9.21
CA MET A 681 12.91 -4.10 8.10
C MET A 681 12.66 -2.64 8.55
N SER A 682 12.11 -2.42 9.75
CA SER A 682 11.96 -1.09 10.34
C SER A 682 13.31 -0.39 10.50
N HIS A 683 14.29 -1.06 11.11
CA HIS A 683 15.66 -0.54 11.25
C HIS A 683 16.34 -0.33 9.89
N PHE A 684 16.19 -1.27 8.96
CA PHE A 684 16.72 -1.17 7.60
C PHE A 684 16.17 0.05 6.84
N PHE A 685 14.85 0.27 6.84
CA PHE A 685 14.26 1.43 6.16
C PHE A 685 14.71 2.76 6.79
N HIS A 686 15.01 2.80 8.08
CA HIS A 686 15.64 3.97 8.70
C HIS A 686 17.10 4.17 8.25
N ILE A 687 17.92 3.10 8.19
CA ILE A 687 19.29 3.15 7.64
C ILE A 687 19.30 3.73 6.22
N GLU A 688 18.38 3.27 5.38
CA GLU A 688 18.24 3.67 3.97
C GLU A 688 17.57 5.04 3.75
N ASP A 689 17.30 5.79 4.83
CA ASP A 689 16.64 7.11 4.80
C ASP A 689 15.23 7.07 4.15
N ARG A 690 14.53 5.92 4.25
CA ARG A 690 13.19 5.66 3.70
C ARG A 690 12.10 5.83 4.75
N TRP A 691 11.93 7.07 5.23
CA TRP A 691 11.02 7.43 6.31
C TRP A 691 9.57 6.93 6.14
N ALA A 692 8.98 7.04 4.94
CA ALA A 692 7.61 6.60 4.69
C ALA A 692 7.42 5.08 4.89
N ASP A 693 8.38 4.27 4.40
CA ASP A 693 8.38 2.82 4.61
C ASP A 693 8.66 2.46 6.06
N HIS A 694 9.61 3.16 6.69
CA HIS A 694 9.93 3.00 8.10
C HIS A 694 8.68 3.19 8.98
N TYR A 695 7.98 4.32 8.86
CA TYR A 695 6.78 4.60 9.66
C TYR A 695 5.69 3.54 9.45
N ARG A 696 5.45 3.11 8.21
CA ARG A 696 4.48 2.04 7.90
C ARG A 696 4.81 0.74 8.64
N ILE A 697 6.07 0.31 8.56
CA ILE A 697 6.53 -0.98 9.12
C ILE A 697 6.66 -0.93 10.64
N ASN A 698 7.11 0.20 11.20
CA ASN A 698 7.23 0.39 12.65
C ASN A 698 5.85 0.29 13.34
N VAL A 699 4.83 0.97 12.82
CA VAL A 699 3.44 0.84 13.33
C VAL A 699 2.93 -0.61 13.25
N MET A 700 3.18 -1.31 12.13
CA MET A 700 2.80 -2.71 11.98
C MET A 700 3.51 -3.63 12.99
N CYS A 701 4.78 -3.35 13.29
CA CYS A 701 5.59 -4.11 14.23
C CYS A 701 5.00 -4.09 15.65
N ILE A 702 4.87 -2.89 16.24
CA ILE A 702 4.38 -2.73 17.62
C ILE A 702 2.89 -3.12 17.76
N ARG A 703 2.05 -2.80 16.76
CA ARG A 703 0.65 -3.25 16.77
C ARG A 703 0.54 -4.78 16.64
N GLY A 704 1.44 -5.42 15.88
CA GLY A 704 1.51 -6.87 15.74
C GLY A 704 1.82 -7.58 17.06
N THR A 705 2.84 -7.13 17.79
CA THR A 705 3.19 -7.71 19.11
C THR A 705 2.11 -7.45 20.16
N VAL A 706 1.42 -6.31 20.09
CA VAL A 706 0.27 -5.99 20.95
C VAL A 706 -0.94 -6.90 20.65
N VAL A 707 -1.27 -7.14 19.38
CA VAL A 707 -2.34 -8.07 18.98
C VAL A 707 -2.05 -9.50 19.48
N LEU A 708 -0.79 -9.93 19.42
CA LEU A 708 -0.34 -11.21 19.98
C LEU A 708 -0.24 -11.24 21.51
N ARG A 709 -0.59 -10.13 22.19
CA ARG A 709 -0.58 -9.96 23.66
C ARG A 709 0.79 -10.07 24.32
N LEU A 710 1.88 -9.83 23.59
CA LEU A 710 3.24 -9.92 24.15
C LEU A 710 3.55 -8.83 25.19
N HIS A 711 2.72 -7.77 25.23
CA HIS A 711 2.74 -6.70 26.23
C HIS A 711 2.15 -7.09 27.60
N LEU A 712 1.59 -8.30 27.74
CA LEU A 712 0.95 -8.80 28.97
C LEU A 712 1.66 -10.06 29.46
N ASP A 713 1.79 -10.21 30.78
CA ASP A 713 2.22 -11.48 31.36
C ASP A 713 1.20 -12.61 31.03
N MET A 714 1.73 -13.83 30.83
CA MET A 714 0.94 -15.03 30.58
C MET A 714 0.06 -15.40 31.80
N GLU A 715 0.55 -15.17 33.02
CA GLU A 715 -0.19 -15.40 34.27
C GLU A 715 -1.46 -14.55 34.35
N MET A 716 -1.44 -13.34 33.74
CA MET A 716 -2.59 -12.44 33.68
C MET A 716 -3.59 -12.80 32.57
N THR A 717 -3.24 -13.68 31.62
CA THR A 717 -4.04 -13.94 30.40
C THR A 717 -4.36 -15.42 30.08
N PRO A 718 -4.50 -16.35 31.05
CA PRO A 718 -4.50 -17.80 30.80
C PRO A 718 -5.63 -18.31 29.89
N ASN A 719 -6.76 -17.60 29.83
CA ASN A 719 -7.95 -17.98 29.03
C ASN A 719 -8.16 -17.12 27.78
N ARG A 720 -7.18 -16.31 27.36
CA ARG A 720 -7.33 -15.34 26.25
C ARG A 720 -6.10 -15.21 25.33
N ALA A 721 -5.10 -16.09 25.45
CA ALA A 721 -3.92 -16.07 24.59
C ALA A 721 -4.26 -16.51 23.15
N LEU A 722 -3.78 -15.78 22.14
CA LEU A 722 -3.87 -16.18 20.72
C LEU A 722 -2.75 -17.15 20.33
N LEU A 723 -1.58 -17.02 20.97
CA LEU A 723 -0.47 -17.94 20.81
C LEU A 723 -0.62 -19.11 21.78
N ALA A 724 -0.13 -20.28 21.37
CA ALA A 724 0.10 -21.38 22.29
C ALA A 724 1.12 -20.97 23.39
N PRO A 725 1.07 -21.60 24.57
CA PRO A 725 2.14 -21.46 25.57
C PRO A 725 3.52 -21.72 24.93
N PRO A 726 4.59 -21.00 25.35
CA PRO A 726 5.92 -21.20 24.80
C PRO A 726 6.41 -22.63 25.04
N ARG A 727 7.11 -23.22 24.06
CA ARG A 727 7.57 -24.62 24.14
C ARG A 727 8.67 -24.82 25.19
N ASN A 728 9.45 -23.79 25.46
CA ASN A 728 10.57 -23.77 26.40
C ASN A 728 10.91 -22.32 26.80
N ASP A 729 11.84 -22.17 27.74
CA ASP A 729 12.30 -20.88 28.27
C ASP A 729 12.92 -19.98 27.19
N ILE A 730 13.62 -20.56 26.20
CA ILE A 730 14.16 -19.82 25.04
C ILE A 730 13.02 -19.13 24.27
N GLU A 731 11.92 -19.83 23.99
CA GLU A 731 10.76 -19.25 23.29
C GLU A 731 10.03 -18.21 24.15
N ARG A 732 9.94 -18.41 25.47
CA ARG A 732 9.36 -17.42 26.39
C ARG A 732 10.14 -16.10 26.34
N GLU A 733 11.46 -16.17 26.50
CA GLU A 733 12.30 -14.97 26.53
C GLU A 733 12.41 -14.34 25.13
N CYS A 734 12.48 -15.12 24.05
CA CYS A 734 12.41 -14.63 22.67
C CYS A 734 11.17 -13.75 22.41
N ARG A 735 10.00 -14.17 22.93
CA ARG A 735 8.76 -13.37 22.85
C ARG A 735 8.86 -12.04 23.62
N LYS A 736 9.48 -12.03 24.80
CA LYS A 736 9.75 -10.80 25.58
C LYS A 736 10.72 -9.87 24.85
N PHE A 737 11.89 -10.34 24.44
CA PHE A 737 12.85 -9.54 23.66
C PHE A 737 12.23 -8.97 22.38
N THR A 738 11.43 -9.76 21.65
CA THR A 738 10.68 -9.32 20.46
C THR A 738 9.75 -8.14 20.78
N PHE A 739 9.01 -8.22 21.88
CA PHE A 739 8.11 -7.14 22.32
C PHE A 739 8.88 -5.89 22.75
N PHE A 740 9.86 -6.03 23.65
CA PHE A 740 10.62 -4.88 24.16
C PHE A 740 11.40 -4.17 23.06
N LEU A 741 11.98 -4.88 22.10
CA LEU A 741 12.66 -4.25 20.97
C LEU A 741 11.68 -3.52 20.03
N ALA A 742 10.48 -4.06 19.81
CA ALA A 742 9.43 -3.35 19.08
C ALA A 742 8.99 -2.06 19.81
N TYR A 743 8.84 -2.10 21.14
CA TYR A 743 8.53 -0.93 21.97
C TYR A 743 9.65 0.11 21.97
N ILE A 744 10.91 -0.32 22.06
CA ILE A 744 12.09 0.55 21.93
C ILE A 744 12.03 1.25 20.57
N PHE A 745 11.86 0.54 19.46
CA PHE A 745 11.83 1.16 18.13
C PHE A 745 10.65 2.13 17.95
N ASP A 746 9.45 1.80 18.41
CA ASP A 746 8.30 2.70 18.37
C ASP A 746 8.59 4.01 19.14
N THR A 747 9.20 3.89 20.32
CA THR A 747 9.56 5.03 21.19
C THR A 747 10.71 5.88 20.67
N LEU A 748 11.80 5.24 20.20
CA LEU A 748 12.96 5.94 19.67
C LEU A 748 12.56 6.70 18.40
N TYR A 749 11.92 6.05 17.43
CA TYR A 749 11.65 6.68 16.13
C TYR A 749 10.52 7.73 16.16
N SER A 750 9.50 7.57 17.02
CA SER A 750 8.48 8.63 17.25
C SER A 750 9.08 9.92 17.81
N SER A 751 10.12 9.83 18.64
CA SER A 751 10.81 11.00 19.21
C SER A 751 11.54 11.86 18.16
N ILE A 752 11.89 11.31 16.99
CA ILE A 752 12.69 12.04 15.98
C ILE A 752 11.86 13.14 15.34
N SER A 753 10.64 12.82 14.90
CA SER A 753 9.75 13.81 14.32
C SER A 753 9.01 14.62 15.38
N SER A 754 8.73 14.02 16.54
CA SER A 754 7.78 14.56 17.54
C SER A 754 6.37 14.84 16.98
N THR A 755 6.06 14.38 15.76
CA THR A 755 4.77 14.66 15.08
C THR A 755 3.66 13.69 15.48
N TYR A 756 3.98 12.57 16.14
CA TYR A 756 3.01 11.59 16.62
C TYR A 756 3.51 10.90 17.90
N PRO A 757 2.60 10.51 18.81
CA PRO A 757 2.96 9.77 20.04
C PRO A 757 3.27 8.30 19.75
N SER A 758 3.98 7.63 20.66
CA SER A 758 4.15 6.17 20.65
C SER A 758 2.80 5.44 20.50
N ASN A 759 2.81 4.29 19.81
CA ASN A 759 1.62 3.48 19.51
C ASN A 759 1.07 2.70 20.70
N ILE A 760 1.90 2.48 21.72
CA ILE A 760 1.53 1.94 23.03
C ILE A 760 2.06 2.87 24.11
N ALA A 761 1.28 3.06 25.18
CA ALA A 761 1.72 3.84 26.33
C ALA A 761 2.44 2.94 27.35
N ASP A 762 3.39 3.48 28.12
CA ASP A 762 4.21 2.69 29.05
C ASP A 762 3.41 2.08 30.21
N ASP A 763 2.27 2.69 30.56
CA ASP A 763 1.26 2.20 31.51
C ASP A 763 0.40 1.04 30.98
N GLU A 764 0.49 0.69 29.69
CA GLU A 764 -0.18 -0.50 29.11
C GLU A 764 0.75 -1.73 29.06
N ILE A 765 1.99 -1.63 29.52
CA ILE A 765 2.99 -2.70 29.46
C ILE A 765 3.03 -3.45 30.80
N LEU A 766 2.40 -4.63 30.83
CA LEU A 766 2.23 -5.48 32.01
C LEU A 766 3.00 -6.80 31.90
N THR A 767 4.03 -6.86 31.05
CA THR A 767 4.92 -8.01 30.88
C THR A 767 6.23 -7.77 31.62
N LYS A 768 6.73 -8.79 32.31
CA LYS A 768 8.05 -8.76 32.98
C LYS A 768 9.16 -8.48 31.97
N LEU A 769 10.22 -7.79 32.40
CA LEU A 769 11.44 -7.63 31.60
C LEU A 769 12.02 -9.02 31.19
N PRO A 770 12.72 -9.12 30.06
CA PRO A 770 13.43 -10.35 29.69
C PRO A 770 14.60 -10.60 30.65
N ILE A 771 15.12 -11.83 30.66
CA ILE A 771 16.42 -12.11 31.31
C ILE A 771 17.58 -11.34 30.65
N LYS A 772 18.74 -11.28 31.32
CA LYS A 772 19.95 -10.62 30.79
C LYS A 772 20.39 -11.28 29.49
N THR A 773 20.94 -10.49 28.57
CA THR A 773 21.38 -10.95 27.23
C THR A 773 22.43 -12.06 27.32
N SER A 774 23.35 -11.98 28.30
CA SER A 774 24.35 -13.03 28.58
C SER A 774 23.71 -14.38 28.96
N ASP A 775 22.62 -14.32 29.71
CA ASP A 775 21.92 -15.49 30.23
C ASP A 775 21.02 -16.08 29.14
N TYR A 776 20.46 -15.21 28.30
CA TYR A 776 19.72 -15.59 27.09
C TYR A 776 20.62 -16.27 26.06
N ASP A 777 21.79 -15.71 25.72
CA ASP A 777 22.72 -16.28 24.73
C ASP A 777 23.39 -17.59 25.20
N SER A 778 23.38 -17.88 26.50
CA SER A 778 23.94 -19.10 27.08
C SER A 778 22.90 -20.20 27.37
N LEU A 779 21.62 -19.95 27.11
CA LEU A 779 20.54 -20.92 27.33
C LEU A 779 20.70 -22.20 26.47
N SER A 780 20.66 -23.36 27.11
CA SER A 780 20.49 -24.64 26.42
C SER A 780 19.01 -25.08 26.39
N PRO A 781 18.51 -25.78 25.34
CA PRO A 781 17.11 -26.19 25.25
C PRO A 781 16.61 -27.11 26.38
N SER A 782 17.52 -27.72 27.14
CA SER A 782 17.24 -28.59 28.29
C SER A 782 17.31 -27.89 29.65
N GLN A 783 17.74 -26.62 29.68
CA GLN A 783 17.91 -25.85 30.90
C GLN A 783 16.68 -24.99 31.15
N SER A 784 16.24 -24.91 32.40
CA SER A 784 15.25 -23.93 32.84
C SER A 784 15.93 -22.85 33.67
N ILE A 785 15.52 -21.60 33.45
CA ILE A 785 16.03 -20.40 34.12
C ILE A 785 14.84 -19.61 34.67
N PRO A 786 14.91 -19.10 35.92
CA PRO A 786 13.87 -18.26 36.50
C PRO A 786 13.65 -16.98 35.69
N GLU A 787 12.43 -16.46 35.70
CA GLU A 787 12.12 -15.18 35.07
C GLU A 787 12.73 -14.00 35.83
N TYR A 788 13.13 -12.96 35.10
CA TYR A 788 13.56 -11.70 35.69
C TYR A 788 12.33 -10.93 36.20
N ASN A 789 12.17 -10.85 37.52
CA ASN A 789 10.96 -10.34 38.16
C ASN A 789 11.02 -8.82 38.39
N GLN A 790 11.01 -8.05 37.30
CA GLN A 790 10.81 -6.59 37.31
C GLN A 790 9.84 -6.19 36.19
N HIS A 791 9.00 -5.19 36.45
CA HIS A 791 8.08 -4.54 35.53
C HIS A 791 8.45 -3.06 35.35
N ILE A 792 7.79 -2.36 34.41
CA ILE A 792 8.04 -0.93 34.16
C ILE A 792 7.46 -0.02 35.25
N ASP A 793 6.43 -0.49 35.95
CA ASP A 793 5.71 0.24 37.01
C ASP A 793 6.28 0.03 38.42
N ASP A 794 7.30 -0.82 38.59
CA ASP A 794 8.00 -1.01 39.86
C ASP A 794 8.66 0.29 40.35
N GLN A 795 8.57 0.56 41.66
CA GLN A 795 9.04 1.83 42.25
C GLN A 795 10.57 2.01 42.14
N ASP A 796 11.30 0.90 42.07
CA ASP A 796 12.76 0.84 41.94
C ASP A 796 13.25 0.79 40.49
N PHE A 797 12.35 0.75 39.49
CA PHE A 797 12.68 0.49 38.08
C PHE A 797 13.80 1.39 37.51
N PHE A 798 13.93 2.63 37.98
CA PHE A 798 14.99 3.55 37.55
C PHE A 798 16.20 3.64 38.48
N ILE A 799 16.19 2.95 39.62
CA ILE A 799 17.11 3.16 40.75
C ILE A 799 17.92 1.90 41.04
N GLU A 800 17.31 0.72 40.94
CA GLU A 800 18.00 -0.57 41.11
C GLU A 800 18.37 -1.17 39.74
N HIS A 801 19.63 -1.59 39.66
CA HIS A 801 20.31 -1.93 38.41
C HIS A 801 21.02 -3.28 38.49
N GLU A 802 20.27 -4.35 38.79
CA GLU A 802 20.72 -5.72 38.52
C GLU A 802 20.62 -6.05 37.01
N ALA A 803 21.09 -5.12 36.18
CA ALA A 803 20.76 -4.95 34.77
C ALA A 803 21.95 -5.23 33.84
N ASP A 804 21.67 -5.36 32.54
CA ASP A 804 22.65 -5.38 31.46
C ASP A 804 22.38 -4.28 30.42
N GLY A 805 23.17 -4.23 29.35
CA GLY A 805 23.00 -3.25 28.27
C GLY A 805 21.58 -3.17 27.70
N PHE A 806 20.87 -4.30 27.52
CA PHE A 806 19.51 -4.28 26.97
C PHE A 806 18.50 -3.72 27.99
N HIS A 807 18.61 -4.09 29.26
CA HIS A 807 17.81 -3.51 30.34
C HIS A 807 17.98 -1.99 30.43
N PHE A 808 19.19 -1.47 30.32
CA PHE A 808 19.44 -0.02 30.30
C PHE A 808 18.84 0.65 29.06
N VAL A 809 18.81 0.00 27.89
CA VAL A 809 18.08 0.52 26.71
C VAL A 809 16.58 0.57 26.97
N ILE A 810 15.98 -0.44 27.62
CA ILE A 810 14.56 -0.40 28.01
C ILE A 810 14.31 0.77 28.98
N LYS A 811 15.06 0.85 30.10
CA LYS A 811 14.91 1.90 31.13
C LYS A 811 15.04 3.31 30.52
N SER A 812 16.09 3.56 29.74
CA SER A 812 16.27 4.85 29.05
C SER A 812 15.19 5.14 28.01
N SER A 813 14.67 4.13 27.30
CA SER A 813 13.55 4.30 26.37
C SER A 813 12.25 4.67 27.09
N VAL A 814 11.94 4.08 28.25
CA VAL A 814 10.76 4.47 29.05
C VAL A 814 10.84 5.94 29.49
N LEU A 815 12.03 6.43 29.87
CA LEU A 815 12.21 7.87 30.16
C LEU A 815 11.90 8.74 28.93
N LEU A 816 12.38 8.35 27.76
CA LEU A 816 12.09 9.06 26.51
C LEU A 816 10.59 8.99 26.15
N ALA A 817 9.92 7.86 26.34
CA ALA A 817 8.48 7.72 26.14
C ALA A 817 7.68 8.69 27.03
N ARG A 818 8.06 8.83 28.31
CA ARG A 818 7.43 9.78 29.25
C ARG A 818 7.66 11.24 28.83
N VAL A 819 8.85 11.59 28.34
CA VAL A 819 9.13 12.92 27.77
C VAL A 819 8.32 13.17 26.49
N ASN A 820 8.25 12.20 25.57
CA ASN A 820 7.42 12.30 24.36
C ASN A 820 5.95 12.51 24.72
N ARG A 821 5.41 11.72 25.67
CA ARG A 821 4.03 11.87 26.18
C ARG A 821 3.79 13.25 26.78
N PHE A 822 4.74 13.78 27.56
CA PHE A 822 4.68 15.14 28.08
C PHE A 822 4.57 16.17 26.95
N LYS A 823 5.44 16.11 25.92
CA LYS A 823 5.38 17.04 24.77
C LYS A 823 4.02 17.07 24.08
N HIS A 824 3.33 15.92 23.97
CA HIS A 824 2.02 15.84 23.33
C HIS A 824 0.83 16.29 24.20
N VAL A 825 1.00 16.48 25.51
CA VAL A 825 -0.11 16.84 26.42
C VAL A 825 0.11 18.12 27.22
N CYS A 826 1.34 18.65 27.25
CA CYS A 826 1.71 19.78 28.09
C CYS A 826 0.94 21.05 27.74
N GLU A 827 0.74 21.39 26.46
CA GLU A 827 -0.02 22.57 26.02
C GLU A 827 -1.43 22.62 26.65
N ARG A 828 -2.15 21.49 26.58
CA ARG A 828 -3.48 21.34 27.19
C ARG A 828 -3.45 21.58 28.69
N ASP A 829 -2.39 21.14 29.37
CA ASP A 829 -2.28 21.20 30.82
C ASP A 829 -1.75 22.57 31.30
N VAL A 830 -0.95 23.27 30.49
CA VAL A 830 -0.62 24.71 30.63
C VAL A 830 -1.89 25.55 30.58
N LEU A 831 -2.72 25.37 29.55
CA LEU A 831 -3.97 26.10 29.37
C LEU A 831 -4.94 25.87 30.54
N LYS A 832 -5.08 24.62 31.01
CA LYS A 832 -5.92 24.27 32.16
C LYS A 832 -5.45 24.89 33.48
N GLN A 833 -4.16 25.08 33.66
CA GLN A 833 -3.57 25.64 34.89
C GLN A 833 -3.34 27.16 34.83
N GLY A 834 -3.62 27.80 33.68
CA GLY A 834 -3.38 29.23 33.49
C GLY A 834 -1.90 29.62 33.50
N LEU A 835 -1.02 28.69 33.13
CA LEU A 835 0.43 28.91 33.06
C LEU A 835 0.82 29.57 31.73
N GLN A 836 2.04 30.12 31.66
CA GLN A 836 2.54 30.81 30.46
C GLN A 836 3.37 29.91 29.55
N SER A 837 4.05 28.89 30.09
CA SER A 837 4.87 27.96 29.31
C SER A 837 4.96 26.60 30.02
N ALA A 838 5.20 25.54 29.24
CA ALA A 838 5.19 24.16 29.75
C ALA A 838 6.33 23.84 30.73
N ASN A 839 7.41 24.62 30.77
CA ASN A 839 8.48 24.46 31.77
C ASN A 839 8.03 24.83 33.21
N GLN A 840 6.90 25.50 33.38
CA GLN A 840 6.29 25.83 34.68
C GLN A 840 5.48 24.67 35.28
N LEU A 841 5.17 23.62 34.49
CA LEU A 841 4.39 22.48 34.97
C LEU A 841 5.16 21.64 36.00
N GLY A 842 4.44 21.16 37.03
CA GLY A 842 5.01 20.22 38.01
C GLY A 842 5.60 18.96 37.35
N SER A 843 4.95 18.44 36.31
CA SER A 843 5.38 17.29 35.53
C SER A 843 6.68 17.52 34.75
N PHE A 844 6.97 18.75 34.31
CA PHE A 844 8.26 19.09 33.68
C PHE A 844 9.41 18.92 34.68
N SER A 845 9.26 19.50 35.88
CA SER A 845 10.28 19.43 36.93
C SER A 845 10.40 18.02 37.54
N GLU A 846 9.31 17.24 37.54
CA GLU A 846 9.33 15.82 37.88
C GLU A 846 10.15 14.99 36.88
N LEU A 847 9.98 15.22 35.57
CA LEU A 847 10.75 14.53 34.53
C LEU A 847 12.25 14.90 34.55
N ASP A 848 12.61 16.19 34.69
CA ASP A 848 14.02 16.61 34.85
C ASP A 848 14.67 15.87 36.04
N ARG A 849 13.99 15.86 37.20
CA ARG A 849 14.47 15.16 38.40
C ARG A 849 14.55 13.64 38.20
N LEU A 850 13.59 13.03 37.51
CA LEU A 850 13.59 11.58 37.24
C LEU A 850 14.76 11.17 36.34
N ILE A 851 15.00 11.90 35.25
CA ILE A 851 16.11 11.61 34.32
C ILE A 851 17.46 11.77 35.02
N LEU A 852 17.61 12.78 35.89
CA LEU A 852 18.82 12.94 36.70
C LEU A 852 18.99 11.81 37.71
N ARG A 853 17.93 11.46 38.44
CA ARG A 853 17.96 10.38 39.43
C ARG A 853 18.39 9.05 38.80
N TYR A 854 17.81 8.71 37.66
CA TYR A 854 18.24 7.57 36.84
C TYR A 854 19.74 7.64 36.56
N ARG A 855 20.22 8.74 35.94
CA ARG A 855 21.63 8.90 35.58
C ARG A 855 22.59 8.86 36.78
N THR A 856 22.19 9.35 37.95
CA THR A 856 23.00 9.28 39.19
C THR A 856 22.96 7.92 39.89
N SER A 857 22.02 7.04 39.51
CA SER A 857 21.91 5.69 40.08
C SER A 857 22.61 4.61 39.25
N VAL A 858 23.02 4.91 38.01
CA VAL A 858 23.81 4.00 37.18
C VAL A 858 25.11 3.64 37.92
N PRO A 859 25.40 2.34 38.17
CA PRO A 859 26.58 1.95 38.95
C PRO A 859 27.89 2.33 38.26
N ASP A 860 28.97 2.59 39.02
CA ASP A 860 30.27 3.04 38.50
C ASP A 860 30.83 2.16 37.36
N SER A 861 30.62 0.84 37.42
CA SER A 861 31.01 -0.10 36.36
C SER A 861 30.31 0.15 35.02
N TRP A 862 29.18 0.84 35.02
CA TRP A 862 28.35 1.16 33.85
C TRP A 862 28.34 2.67 33.54
N VAL A 863 29.01 3.52 34.34
CA VAL A 863 29.09 4.98 34.12
C VAL A 863 29.87 5.32 32.86
N ASP A 864 30.89 4.53 32.50
CA ASP A 864 31.56 4.70 31.21
C ASP A 864 30.63 4.28 30.07
N SER A 865 30.25 5.25 29.24
CA SER A 865 29.41 5.04 28.07
C SER A 865 30.12 4.41 26.86
N VAL A 866 31.44 4.23 26.87
CA VAL A 866 32.22 3.66 25.74
C VAL A 866 33.03 2.44 26.22
N GLN A 867 32.31 1.39 26.60
CA GLN A 867 32.94 0.17 27.12
C GLN A 867 33.38 -0.77 25.99
N ILE A 868 34.66 -1.12 25.98
CA ILE A 868 35.19 -2.15 25.09
C ILE A 868 35.35 -3.44 25.88
N VAL A 869 34.50 -4.42 25.57
CA VAL A 869 34.51 -5.77 26.14
C VAL A 869 35.22 -6.71 25.15
N ASP A 870 35.63 -7.91 25.58
CA ASP A 870 36.22 -8.95 24.73
C ASP A 870 35.28 -9.38 23.59
N GLY A 871 35.30 -8.63 22.48
CA GLY A 871 34.38 -8.77 21.34
C GLY A 871 34.00 -7.43 20.67
N GLY A 872 34.11 -6.30 21.37
CA GLY A 872 33.84 -4.96 20.83
C GLY A 872 33.18 -3.99 21.81
N LEU A 873 32.64 -2.89 21.27
CA LEU A 873 31.83 -1.92 22.01
C LEU A 873 30.54 -2.55 22.55
N ASP A 874 30.21 -2.35 23.83
CA ASP A 874 28.85 -2.60 24.33
C ASP A 874 27.89 -1.55 23.77
N ILE A 875 27.18 -1.94 22.71
CA ILE A 875 26.24 -1.06 22.02
C ILE A 875 25.00 -0.77 22.89
N GLY A 876 24.61 -1.67 23.79
CA GLY A 876 23.45 -1.47 24.66
C GLY A 876 23.68 -0.32 25.63
N ILE A 877 24.82 -0.34 26.31
CA ILE A 877 25.24 0.73 27.22
C ILE A 877 25.49 2.04 26.47
N TYR A 878 26.18 1.98 25.33
CA TYR A 878 26.40 3.15 24.48
C TYR A 878 25.08 3.83 24.09
N LEU A 879 24.11 3.06 23.60
CA LEU A 879 22.80 3.55 23.20
C LEU A 879 22.00 4.06 24.41
N ALA A 880 21.98 3.33 25.53
CA ALA A 880 21.20 3.70 26.70
C ALA A 880 21.61 5.04 27.32
N HIS A 881 22.92 5.31 27.39
CA HIS A 881 23.44 6.61 27.82
C HIS A 881 23.00 7.74 26.89
N LEU A 882 23.13 7.54 25.58
CA LEU A 882 22.72 8.54 24.60
C LEU A 882 21.19 8.76 24.60
N VAL A 883 20.37 7.73 24.74
CA VAL A 883 18.90 7.82 24.85
C VAL A 883 18.49 8.57 26.12
N GLY A 884 19.15 8.31 27.25
CA GLY A 884 18.93 9.07 28.49
C GLY A 884 19.28 10.56 28.36
N ILE A 885 20.31 10.90 27.57
CA ILE A 885 20.67 12.29 27.27
C ILE A 885 19.67 12.91 26.28
N LYS A 886 19.24 12.17 25.25
CA LYS A 886 18.20 12.59 24.29
C LYS A 886 16.87 12.88 24.99
N ALA A 887 16.49 12.13 26.03
CA ALA A 887 15.31 12.45 26.85
C ALA A 887 15.45 13.83 27.53
N MET A 888 16.60 14.12 28.14
CA MET A 888 16.88 15.43 28.75
C MET A 888 16.88 16.57 27.70
N MET A 889 17.51 16.36 26.55
CA MET A 889 17.53 17.34 25.46
C MET A 889 16.13 17.59 24.88
N SER A 890 15.33 16.53 24.69
CA SER A 890 13.97 16.63 24.16
C SER A 890 13.00 17.31 25.13
N LEU A 891 13.25 17.22 26.44
CA LEU A 891 12.51 17.94 27.47
C LEU A 891 12.82 19.45 27.44
N HIS A 892 14.10 19.83 27.28
CA HIS A 892 14.54 21.23 27.39
C HIS A 892 14.60 22.01 26.07
N SER A 893 14.55 21.36 24.90
CA SER A 893 14.83 22.01 23.61
C SER A 893 13.91 23.19 23.28
N GLY A 894 12.63 23.11 23.64
CA GLY A 894 11.66 24.21 23.47
C GLY A 894 11.93 25.44 24.36
N PHE A 895 12.83 25.36 25.33
CA PHE A 895 13.06 26.39 26.35
C PHE A 895 14.50 26.95 26.33
N ILE A 896 15.21 26.87 25.19
CA ILE A 896 16.63 27.28 25.07
C ILE A 896 16.93 28.73 25.50
N HIS A 897 15.92 29.61 25.47
CA HIS A 897 16.04 30.99 25.95
C HIS A 897 16.10 31.11 27.49
N ASP A 898 15.51 30.17 28.24
CA ASP A 898 15.65 30.11 29.70
C ASP A 898 17.08 29.71 30.11
N SER A 899 17.64 30.39 31.12
CA SER A 899 19.00 30.17 31.61
C SER A 899 19.21 28.78 32.21
N PHE A 900 18.19 28.19 32.84
CA PHE A 900 18.28 26.84 33.42
C PHE A 900 18.32 25.78 32.31
N SER A 901 17.37 25.83 31.39
CA SER A 901 17.26 24.92 30.24
C SER A 901 18.45 25.04 29.29
N ARG A 902 18.96 26.25 29.03
CA ARG A 902 20.18 26.45 28.23
C ARG A 902 21.41 25.78 28.83
N LYS A 903 21.57 25.85 30.15
CA LYS A 903 22.66 25.16 30.87
C LYS A 903 22.50 23.63 30.75
N ARG A 904 21.29 23.10 30.96
CA ARG A 904 20.97 21.67 30.77
C ARG A 904 21.34 21.19 29.36
N LEU A 905 20.90 21.91 28.32
CA LEU A 905 21.16 21.60 26.92
C LEU A 905 22.67 21.58 26.62
N MET A 906 23.43 22.60 27.04
CA MET A 906 24.88 22.62 26.83
C MET A 906 25.62 21.51 27.59
N THR A 907 25.22 21.19 28.82
CA THR A 907 25.77 20.03 29.53
C THR A 907 25.53 18.73 28.75
N CYS A 908 24.33 18.55 28.17
CA CYS A 908 24.00 17.38 27.38
C CYS A 908 24.83 17.29 26.09
N ALA A 909 24.94 18.38 25.32
CA ALA A 909 25.74 18.44 24.11
C ALA A 909 27.23 18.15 24.39
N ARG A 910 27.81 18.72 25.47
CA ARG A 910 29.19 18.45 25.90
C ARG A 910 29.43 17.00 26.32
N ILE A 911 28.45 16.34 26.93
CA ILE A 911 28.54 14.90 27.26
C ILE A 911 28.50 14.05 25.99
N ILE A 912 27.65 14.39 25.01
CA ILE A 912 27.65 13.74 23.69
C ILE A 912 29.01 13.91 23.00
N MET A 913 29.58 15.12 23.00
CA MET A 913 30.91 15.35 22.45
C MET A 913 32.00 14.53 23.16
N SER A 914 32.01 14.48 24.49
CA SER A 914 32.93 13.63 25.26
C SER A 914 32.79 12.14 24.91
N THR A 915 31.57 11.67 24.67
CA THR A 915 31.29 10.29 24.21
C THR A 915 31.75 10.05 22.78
N ILE A 916 31.58 11.02 21.88
CA ILE A 916 32.10 10.97 20.50
C ILE A 916 33.63 10.93 20.49
N TYR A 917 34.31 11.81 21.25
CA TYR A 917 35.77 11.84 21.32
C TYR A 917 36.36 10.52 21.84
N ARG A 918 35.75 9.94 22.89
CA ARG A 918 36.15 8.61 23.40
C ARG A 918 35.94 7.51 22.36
N LEU A 919 34.80 7.49 21.67
CA LEU A 919 34.53 6.50 20.62
C LEU A 919 35.49 6.64 19.42
N LEU A 920 35.80 7.86 18.99
CA LEU A 920 36.77 8.15 17.93
C LEU A 920 38.22 7.78 18.32
N GLY A 921 38.52 7.69 19.62
CA GLY A 921 39.77 7.15 20.14
C GLY A 921 39.90 5.62 20.04
N THR A 922 38.83 4.93 19.66
CA THR A 922 38.83 3.46 19.46
C THR A 922 38.99 3.11 17.97
N SER A 923 39.41 1.87 17.70
CA SER A 923 39.46 1.31 16.34
C SER A 923 38.12 0.72 15.85
N TRP A 924 37.02 1.02 16.55
CA TRP A 924 35.73 0.37 16.33
C TRP A 924 34.95 0.97 15.14
N ASP A 925 34.28 0.10 14.37
CA ASP A 925 33.61 0.45 13.11
C ASP A 925 32.29 1.20 13.35
N LEU A 926 32.33 2.54 13.25
CA LEU A 926 31.19 3.43 13.46
C LEU A 926 29.95 3.10 12.61
N CYS A 927 30.11 2.41 11.47
CA CYS A 927 28.97 1.99 10.66
C CYS A 927 28.07 0.97 11.38
N LYS A 928 28.53 0.36 12.47
CA LYS A 928 27.76 -0.61 13.29
C LYS A 928 26.98 0.06 14.42
N LEU A 929 27.06 1.38 14.61
CA LEU A 929 26.21 2.07 15.58
C LEU A 929 24.72 1.92 15.19
N PRO A 930 23.80 1.80 16.17
CA PRO A 930 22.37 1.87 15.90
C PRO A 930 22.04 3.18 15.20
N SER A 931 21.36 3.11 14.06
CA SER A 931 21.13 4.27 13.20
C SER A 931 20.43 5.45 13.89
N TYR A 932 19.73 5.19 15.00
CA TYR A 932 19.11 6.21 15.86
C TYR A 932 20.08 7.25 16.43
N VAL A 933 21.35 6.91 16.68
CA VAL A 933 22.34 7.86 17.25
C VAL A 933 22.53 9.11 16.36
N VAL A 934 22.26 8.99 15.06
CA VAL A 934 22.31 10.09 14.10
C VAL A 934 21.31 11.20 14.46
N SER A 935 20.13 10.87 14.99
CA SER A 935 19.19 11.90 15.49
C SER A 935 19.74 12.60 16.74
N ILE A 936 20.37 11.84 17.65
CA ILE A 936 20.90 12.38 18.90
C ILE A 936 22.06 13.35 18.62
N TYR A 937 22.92 13.02 17.65
CA TYR A 937 23.99 13.90 17.19
C TYR A 937 23.45 15.13 16.44
N ASN A 938 22.33 15.01 15.71
CA ASN A 938 21.70 16.17 15.06
C ASN A 938 21.21 17.16 16.10
N ASP A 939 20.46 16.71 17.11
CA ASP A 939 19.99 17.56 18.20
C ASP A 939 21.17 18.23 18.95
N ALA A 940 22.28 17.50 19.16
CA ALA A 940 23.49 18.06 19.76
C ALA A 940 24.11 19.14 18.86
N SER A 941 24.15 18.92 17.54
CA SER A 941 24.63 19.92 16.59
C SER A 941 23.76 21.17 16.55
N ASP A 942 22.44 21.05 16.73
CA ASP A 942 21.53 22.19 16.81
C ASP A 942 21.77 23.05 18.07
N ILE A 943 22.01 22.41 19.22
CA ILE A 943 22.44 23.09 20.46
C ILE A 943 23.79 23.79 20.27
N LEU A 944 24.75 23.13 19.61
CA LEU A 944 26.08 23.70 19.34
C LEU A 944 26.00 24.88 18.36
N ILE A 945 25.18 24.82 17.31
CA ILE A 945 24.96 25.96 16.40
C ILE A 945 24.38 27.16 17.17
N ALA A 946 23.39 26.94 18.05
CA ALA A 946 22.86 28.00 18.90
C ALA A 946 23.92 28.59 19.84
N ALA A 947 24.83 27.77 20.37
CA ALA A 947 25.97 28.21 21.19
C ALA A 947 27.00 29.01 20.38
N TYR A 948 27.30 28.60 19.14
CA TYR A 948 28.17 29.35 18.22
C TYR A 948 27.60 30.74 17.92
N LEU A 949 26.32 30.81 17.54
CA LEU A 949 25.64 32.08 17.25
C LEU A 949 25.65 33.02 18.46
N HIS A 950 25.51 32.48 19.67
CA HIS A 950 25.64 33.26 20.90
C HIS A 950 27.07 33.80 21.09
N ALA A 951 28.09 32.94 20.96
CA ALA A 951 29.49 33.33 21.09
C ALA A 951 29.91 34.38 20.04
N ALA A 952 29.48 34.22 18.78
CA ALA A 952 29.69 35.19 17.72
C ALA A 952 29.02 36.54 18.04
N LYS A 953 27.78 36.53 18.56
CA LYS A 953 27.07 37.74 18.99
C LYS A 953 27.76 38.44 20.18
N THR A 954 28.36 37.70 21.10
CA THR A 954 29.14 38.24 22.23
C THR A 954 30.59 38.55 21.87
N ARG A 955 31.04 38.29 20.63
CA ARG A 955 32.42 38.42 20.15
C ARG A 955 33.45 37.58 20.93
N ASP A 956 33.01 36.44 21.47
CA ASP A 956 33.86 35.44 22.08
C ASP A 956 34.41 34.49 21.00
N ASN A 957 35.54 34.89 20.40
CA ASN A 957 36.13 34.16 19.28
C ASN A 957 36.68 32.78 19.71
N ASP A 958 37.17 32.65 20.95
CA ASP A 958 37.72 31.40 21.46
C ASP A 958 36.61 30.36 21.71
N ALA A 959 35.48 30.78 22.29
CA ALA A 959 34.30 29.93 22.42
C ALA A 959 33.70 29.56 21.06
N ALA A 960 33.62 30.51 20.12
CA ALA A 960 33.14 30.24 18.76
C ALA A 960 34.02 29.22 18.03
N GLN A 961 35.34 29.36 18.11
CA GLN A 961 36.30 28.43 17.50
C GLN A 961 36.26 27.03 18.12
N LEU A 962 36.08 26.94 19.44
CA LEU A 962 35.90 25.66 20.13
C LEU A 962 34.65 24.93 19.62
N VAL A 963 33.51 25.61 19.57
CA VAL A 963 32.24 25.03 19.09
C VAL A 963 32.32 24.61 17.62
N MET A 964 33.06 25.36 16.80
CA MET A 964 33.35 24.94 15.41
C MET A 964 34.12 23.63 15.32
N SER A 965 35.08 23.40 16.22
CA SER A 965 35.81 22.12 16.29
C SER A 965 34.92 20.96 16.76
N GLU A 966 33.96 21.24 17.66
CA GLU A 966 32.95 20.27 18.11
C GLU A 966 32.02 19.89 16.93
N LEU A 967 31.52 20.87 16.17
CA LEU A 967 30.68 20.66 14.97
C LEU A 967 31.41 19.93 13.84
N ALA A 968 32.68 20.26 13.57
CA ALA A 968 33.52 19.55 12.60
C ALA A 968 33.75 18.09 13.00
N THR A 969 33.85 17.80 14.31
CA THR A 969 33.96 16.43 14.82
C THR A 969 32.68 15.62 14.55
N ILE A 970 31.49 16.21 14.75
CA ILE A 970 30.22 15.56 14.40
C ILE A 970 30.14 15.29 12.89
N ALA A 971 30.56 16.24 12.05
CA ALA A 971 30.59 16.06 10.60
C ALA A 971 31.50 14.89 10.17
N GLU A 972 32.67 14.73 10.81
CA GLU A 972 33.57 13.58 10.55
C GLU A 972 32.97 12.24 11.00
N VAL A 973 32.22 12.20 12.11
CA VAL A 973 31.46 11.00 12.52
C VAL A 973 30.44 10.62 11.46
N TYR A 974 29.62 11.57 11.00
CA TYR A 974 28.66 11.31 9.93
C TYR A 974 29.34 10.86 8.63
N ARG A 975 30.47 11.48 8.26
CA ARG A 975 31.24 11.10 7.08
C ARG A 975 31.69 9.63 7.16
N ARG A 976 32.26 9.20 8.30
CA ARG A 976 32.64 7.78 8.51
C ARG A 976 31.44 6.83 8.46
N MET A 977 30.34 7.19 9.12
CA MET A 977 29.11 6.36 9.10
C MET A 977 28.50 6.27 7.69
N SER A 978 28.58 7.35 6.90
CA SER A 978 28.00 7.44 5.54
C SER A 978 28.61 6.45 4.54
N GLU A 979 29.78 5.87 4.84
CA GLU A 979 30.42 4.83 4.02
C GLU A 979 29.52 3.59 3.83
N ARG A 980 28.60 3.33 4.79
CA ARG A 980 27.61 2.23 4.69
C ARG A 980 26.18 2.62 5.10
N ILE A 981 25.97 3.74 5.78
CA ILE A 981 24.68 4.13 6.40
C ILE A 981 24.12 5.40 5.73
N PRO A 982 23.21 5.30 4.74
CA PRO A 982 22.70 6.45 3.99
C PRO A 982 22.09 7.58 4.84
N VAL A 983 21.37 7.29 5.91
CA VAL A 983 20.79 8.33 6.80
C VAL A 983 21.86 9.23 7.44
N ALA A 984 23.09 8.74 7.66
CA ALA A 984 24.20 9.57 8.13
C ALA A 984 24.69 10.55 7.05
N LEU A 985 24.61 10.19 5.76
CA LEU A 985 24.93 11.09 4.65
C LEU A 985 23.90 12.23 4.55
N SER A 986 22.61 11.91 4.67
CA SER A 986 21.54 12.92 4.73
C SER A 986 21.69 13.83 5.96
N ALA A 987 22.13 13.30 7.11
CA ALA A 987 22.44 14.10 8.29
C ALA A 987 23.66 15.03 8.09
N LEU A 988 24.73 14.55 7.43
CA LEU A 988 25.89 15.37 7.07
C LEU A 988 25.49 16.54 6.16
N SER A 989 24.71 16.29 5.11
CA SER A 989 24.23 17.36 4.22
C SER A 989 23.30 18.33 4.94
N LYS A 990 22.41 17.85 5.83
CA LYS A 990 21.57 18.73 6.67
C LYS A 990 22.42 19.62 7.59
N LEU A 991 23.47 19.07 8.22
CA LEU A 991 24.40 19.84 9.04
C LEU A 991 25.11 20.91 8.22
N HIS A 992 25.69 20.56 7.06
CA HIS A 992 26.33 21.54 6.18
C HIS A 992 25.38 22.67 5.75
N ASN A 993 24.15 22.34 5.37
CA ASN A 993 23.15 23.34 5.01
C ASN A 993 22.80 24.26 6.19
N LYS A 994 22.68 23.72 7.42
CA LYS A 994 22.47 24.54 8.64
C LYS A 994 23.63 25.48 8.91
N LEU A 995 24.88 25.06 8.69
CA LEU A 995 26.06 25.94 8.82
C LEU A 995 26.04 27.06 7.76
N ASP A 996 25.79 26.72 6.49
CA ASP A 996 25.68 27.69 5.39
C ASP A 996 24.59 28.74 5.64
N MET A 997 23.38 28.31 6.06
CA MET A 997 22.25 29.19 6.37
C MET A 997 22.54 30.18 7.51
N ASN A 998 23.43 29.81 8.43
CA ASN A 998 23.84 30.65 9.55
C ASN A 998 25.11 31.47 9.25
N GLY A 999 25.60 31.48 8.00
CA GLY A 999 26.80 32.23 7.59
C GLY A 999 28.11 31.68 8.18
N ILE A 1000 28.12 30.41 8.57
CA ILE A 1000 29.25 29.78 9.27
C ILE A 1000 30.19 29.16 8.24
N GLU A 1001 31.40 29.72 8.09
CA GLU A 1001 32.37 29.23 7.11
C GLU A 1001 32.79 27.77 7.37
N LYS A 1002 32.83 26.97 6.30
CA LYS A 1002 33.27 25.57 6.33
C LYS A 1002 34.78 25.47 6.52
N GLY A 1003 35.23 25.53 7.78
CA GLY A 1003 36.61 25.29 8.21
C GLY A 1003 37.10 23.85 8.02
N MET A 1004 37.10 23.34 6.78
CA MET A 1004 37.52 21.97 6.42
C MET A 1004 38.93 21.89 5.81
N GLY A 1005 39.73 22.97 5.89
CA GLY A 1005 41.09 23.04 5.34
C GLY A 1005 42.24 22.63 6.28
N GLY A 1006 41.95 22.03 7.44
CA GLY A 1006 42.85 22.08 8.61
C GLY A 1006 43.08 20.80 9.42
N MET A 1007 42.93 19.60 8.84
CA MET A 1007 43.39 18.34 9.47
C MET A 1007 44.03 17.44 8.41
N GLY A 1008 45.36 17.29 8.46
CA GLY A 1008 46.11 16.61 7.42
C GLY A 1008 46.17 15.09 7.57
N GLY A 1009 46.18 14.38 6.44
CA GLY A 1009 46.93 13.11 6.36
C GLY A 1009 46.18 11.81 6.05
N VAL A 1010 45.12 11.79 5.24
CA VAL A 1010 44.75 10.58 4.47
C VAL A 1010 44.45 10.97 3.02
N GLY A 1011 44.95 10.19 2.06
CA GLY A 1011 45.08 10.59 0.67
C GLY A 1011 43.75 10.77 -0.09
N SER A 1012 43.79 11.64 -1.10
CA SER A 1012 42.73 11.74 -2.11
C SER A 1012 42.57 10.42 -2.85
N VAL A 1013 41.40 9.79 -2.73
CA VAL A 1013 41.04 8.66 -3.59
C VAL A 1013 40.72 9.19 -4.98
N SER A 1014 41.76 9.19 -5.81
CA SER A 1014 41.67 9.29 -7.26
C SER A 1014 40.57 8.37 -7.80
N THR A 1015 39.65 8.92 -8.58
CA THR A 1015 38.73 8.15 -9.42
C THR A 1015 39.52 7.49 -10.54
N ALA A 1016 40.07 6.31 -10.25
CA ALA A 1016 40.82 5.50 -11.21
C ALA A 1016 39.89 4.85 -12.24
N ALA A 1017 39.55 5.61 -13.29
CA ALA A 1017 38.99 5.05 -14.51
C ALA A 1017 40.12 4.40 -15.33
N THR A 1018 40.13 3.06 -15.41
CA THR A 1018 41.08 2.34 -16.27
C THR A 1018 40.56 2.33 -17.71
N THR A 1019 41.22 3.09 -18.57
CA THR A 1019 40.95 3.17 -20.01
C THR A 1019 41.14 1.82 -20.71
N THR A 1020 40.16 1.39 -21.50
CA THR A 1020 40.41 0.62 -22.73
C THR A 1020 40.06 1.47 -23.94
N SER A 1021 40.89 1.36 -24.97
CA SER A 1021 41.06 2.36 -26.03
C SER A 1021 39.96 2.37 -27.10
N ALA A 1022 39.44 3.55 -27.43
CA ALA A 1022 39.04 3.89 -28.79
C ALA A 1022 39.24 5.39 -29.04
N SER A 1023 40.11 5.70 -29.99
CA SER A 1023 40.37 7.02 -30.58
C SER A 1023 39.13 7.70 -31.16
N HIS A 1024 38.92 9.01 -30.94
CA HIS A 1024 39.39 10.04 -31.89
C HIS A 1024 39.03 11.49 -31.51
N THR A 1025 40.02 12.37 -31.71
CA THR A 1025 39.93 13.81 -32.08
C THR A 1025 39.40 14.83 -31.06
N VAL A 1026 40.18 15.92 -30.96
CA VAL A 1026 40.13 16.97 -29.94
C VAL A 1026 39.83 18.33 -30.61
N TYR A 1027 38.89 19.09 -30.04
CA TYR A 1027 38.76 20.56 -30.08
C TYR A 1027 38.55 21.23 -31.48
N SER A 1028 37.90 22.40 -31.61
CA SER A 1028 38.17 23.63 -30.87
C SER A 1028 37.10 24.71 -31.12
N SER A 1029 36.76 25.50 -30.10
CA SER A 1029 36.89 26.97 -30.17
C SER A 1029 36.59 27.59 -28.80
N ALA A 1030 37.30 28.68 -28.49
CA ALA A 1030 37.14 29.45 -27.26
C ALA A 1030 36.55 30.82 -27.56
N SER A 1031 35.83 31.43 -26.61
CA SER A 1031 35.78 32.89 -26.47
C SER A 1031 35.26 33.33 -25.08
N GLN A 1032 35.92 34.36 -24.56
CA GLN A 1032 35.49 35.32 -23.54
C GLN A 1032 35.63 36.72 -24.19
N PRO A 1033 35.27 37.84 -23.55
CA PRO A 1033 34.11 38.16 -22.68
C PRO A 1033 33.40 39.47 -23.16
N THR A 1034 32.46 40.05 -22.40
CA THR A 1034 32.37 41.49 -21.98
C THR A 1034 30.94 42.04 -21.71
N SER A 1035 30.85 42.97 -20.72
CA SER A 1035 29.91 44.12 -20.56
C SER A 1035 28.38 43.88 -20.46
N GLN A 1036 27.51 44.76 -19.92
CA GLN A 1036 27.55 45.92 -18.98
C GLN A 1036 26.09 46.28 -18.62
N PHE A 1037 25.80 46.79 -17.40
CA PHE A 1037 24.66 47.65 -16.94
C PHE A 1037 23.20 47.32 -17.41
N ASP A 1038 22.11 47.64 -16.68
CA ASP A 1038 21.81 48.87 -15.95
C ASP A 1038 20.74 48.68 -14.84
N HIS A 1039 20.52 49.71 -14.03
CA HIS A 1039 19.56 49.77 -12.91
C HIS A 1039 18.13 50.15 -13.34
N THR A 1040 17.11 49.72 -12.59
CA THR A 1040 16.05 50.59 -12.00
C THR A 1040 14.93 49.77 -11.31
N HIS A 1041 14.80 49.87 -9.99
CA HIS A 1041 13.62 50.44 -9.31
C HIS A 1041 13.72 50.30 -7.77
N PHE A 1042 13.46 51.40 -7.06
CA PHE A 1042 13.36 51.48 -5.60
C PHE A 1042 11.92 51.15 -5.14
N ASN A 1043 11.78 50.52 -3.96
CA ASN A 1043 11.30 51.28 -2.78
C ASN A 1043 11.46 50.51 -1.45
N ASP A 1044 11.83 51.28 -0.43
CA ASP A 1044 12.03 50.90 0.97
C ASP A 1044 10.71 50.74 1.73
N ALA A 1045 10.67 49.81 2.70
CA ALA A 1045 9.71 49.84 3.81
C ALA A 1045 10.03 48.79 4.92
N LEU A 1046 11.13 48.92 5.67
CA LEU A 1046 11.18 48.44 7.07
C LEU A 1046 12.34 49.02 7.92
N LEU A 1047 12.49 50.34 7.96
CA LEU A 1047 13.54 51.01 8.74
C LEU A 1047 13.02 52.22 9.52
N GLU A 1048 11.90 52.05 10.23
CA GLU A 1048 11.34 53.12 11.08
C GLU A 1048 10.52 52.57 12.26
N GLN A 1049 11.20 52.14 13.33
CA GLN A 1049 10.69 52.11 14.72
C GLN A 1049 11.81 51.65 15.67
N LEU A 1050 12.53 52.59 16.28
CA LEU A 1050 13.22 52.47 17.60
C LEU A 1050 14.06 53.74 17.88
N ALA A 1051 13.44 54.79 18.42
CA ALA A 1051 14.14 55.91 19.05
C ALA A 1051 13.19 56.69 19.97
N PHE A 1052 13.46 56.69 21.29
CA PHE A 1052 13.23 57.82 22.20
C PHE A 1052 13.98 57.59 23.53
N GLU A 1053 14.60 58.63 24.05
CA GLU A 1053 15.47 58.61 25.25
C GLU A 1053 14.74 59.12 26.50
N THR A 1054 15.27 58.85 27.72
CA THR A 1054 15.62 59.90 28.72
C THR A 1054 16.24 59.36 30.05
N ILE A 1055 17.49 59.78 30.32
CA ILE A 1055 18.02 60.49 31.52
C ILE A 1055 17.84 59.92 32.96
N ALA A 1056 18.96 59.87 33.72
CA ALA A 1056 19.10 59.44 35.14
C ALA A 1056 19.13 60.61 36.16
N PRO A 1057 19.12 60.37 37.51
CA PRO A 1057 20.38 60.30 38.28
C PRO A 1057 20.39 59.40 39.57
N SER A 1058 21.56 59.32 40.22
CA SER A 1058 21.94 58.61 41.49
C SER A 1058 22.13 59.63 42.66
N PRO A 1059 22.66 59.37 43.90
CA PRO A 1059 23.13 58.14 44.59
C PRO A 1059 22.83 58.01 46.14
N ASN A 1060 23.52 57.06 46.82
CA ASN A 1060 23.86 56.93 48.27
C ASN A 1060 22.88 56.20 49.25
N ALA A 1061 23.33 55.51 50.34
CA ALA A 1061 24.63 54.89 50.73
C ALA A 1061 24.49 54.11 52.09
N TYR A 1062 25.49 53.27 52.46
CA TYR A 1062 25.70 52.58 53.77
C TYR A 1062 24.65 51.49 54.15
N SER A 1063 24.90 50.42 54.94
CA SER A 1063 26.07 49.81 55.62
C SER A 1063 25.64 48.45 56.22
N ASP A 1064 26.43 47.40 56.52
CA ASP A 1064 27.81 46.97 56.23
C ASP A 1064 27.99 45.47 56.68
N PHE A 1065 29.22 44.93 56.64
CA PHE A 1065 29.74 43.70 57.30
C PHE A 1065 29.65 42.30 56.63
N ASN A 1066 30.75 41.99 55.92
CA ASN A 1066 31.61 40.79 55.98
C ASN A 1066 31.53 39.66 54.92
N HIS A 1067 32.46 39.77 53.95
CA HIS A 1067 33.30 38.77 53.26
C HIS A 1067 32.65 37.51 52.62
N GLU A 1068 32.63 37.30 51.28
CA GLU A 1068 33.71 37.29 50.24
C GLU A 1068 34.71 36.12 50.37
N TYR A 1069 35.26 35.48 49.31
CA TYR A 1069 35.22 35.67 47.84
C TYR A 1069 34.37 34.56 47.15
N ILE A 1070 33.70 34.67 45.99
CA ILE A 1070 33.48 35.71 44.94
C ILE A 1070 34.52 35.84 43.79
N ALA A 1071 34.12 35.39 42.57
CA ALA A 1071 34.51 35.91 41.23
C ALA A 1071 33.60 35.24 40.14
N GLN A 1072 32.28 35.45 40.09
CA GLN A 1072 31.53 36.61 39.53
C GLN A 1072 31.68 36.87 38.03
N ASN A 1073 30.58 36.71 37.30
CA ASN A 1073 29.90 37.83 36.63
C ASN A 1073 28.40 37.53 36.49
N HIS A 1074 27.59 38.09 37.39
CA HIS A 1074 26.15 38.24 37.21
C HIS A 1074 25.89 39.65 36.67
N LEU A 1075 25.10 39.75 35.61
CA LEU A 1075 24.56 41.02 35.10
C LEU A 1075 23.07 41.11 35.43
N HIS A 1076 22.59 42.35 35.57
CA HIS A 1076 21.37 42.70 36.29
C HIS A 1076 20.06 42.18 35.67
N ASP A 1077 19.13 41.90 36.57
CA ASP A 1077 17.70 41.79 36.31
C ASP A 1077 17.16 43.15 35.82
N PHE A 1078 16.72 43.21 34.56
CA PHE A 1078 16.01 44.36 33.99
C PHE A 1078 14.57 43.93 33.74
N GLY A 1079 13.62 44.59 34.42
CA GLY A 1079 12.20 44.39 34.18
C GLY A 1079 11.83 44.80 32.76
N ILE A 1080 11.62 43.82 31.88
CA ILE A 1080 11.05 44.03 30.54
C ILE A 1080 9.54 44.19 30.70
N ALA A 1081 8.98 45.27 30.15
CA ALA A 1081 7.54 45.50 30.16
C ALA A 1081 6.78 44.39 29.39
N PRO A 1082 5.57 43.99 29.82
CA PRO A 1082 4.84 42.89 29.18
C PRO A 1082 4.37 43.28 27.78
N GLY A 1083 5.02 42.69 26.76
CA GLY A 1083 4.78 42.90 25.34
C GLY A 1083 6.09 42.75 24.57
N THR A 1084 6.46 41.57 24.08
CA THR A 1084 5.63 40.54 23.43
C THR A 1084 5.69 39.18 24.12
N ALA A 1085 4.54 38.65 24.52
CA ALA A 1085 4.43 37.24 24.88
C ALA A 1085 4.52 36.40 23.59
N PHE A 1086 5.53 35.52 23.49
CA PHE A 1086 5.48 34.40 22.55
C PHE A 1086 4.24 33.58 22.88
N THR A 1087 3.41 33.31 21.88
CA THR A 1087 2.19 32.53 22.08
C THR A 1087 2.53 31.04 22.07
N ALA A 1088 1.65 30.19 22.59
CA ALA A 1088 1.81 28.73 22.44
C ALA A 1088 1.96 28.30 20.96
N LYS A 1089 1.45 29.09 20.01
CA LYS A 1089 1.61 28.93 18.56
C LYS A 1089 3.05 29.14 18.07
N ASP A 1090 3.84 29.95 18.78
CA ASP A 1090 5.24 30.20 18.46
C ASP A 1090 6.16 29.13 19.09
N GLU A 1091 5.81 28.61 20.28
CA GLU A 1091 6.40 27.37 20.82
C GLU A 1091 6.13 26.18 19.86
N TRP A 1092 4.90 26.05 19.35
CA TRP A 1092 4.48 25.02 18.39
C TRP A 1092 5.30 25.02 17.09
N ARG A 1093 5.62 26.20 16.53
CA ARG A 1093 6.48 26.34 15.34
C ARG A 1093 7.89 25.79 15.58
N TRP A 1094 8.49 26.11 16.73
CA TRP A 1094 9.81 25.60 17.10
C TRP A 1094 9.81 24.09 17.39
N MET A 1095 8.71 23.53 17.93
CA MET A 1095 8.62 22.10 18.19
C MET A 1095 8.40 21.23 16.93
N ASN A 1096 7.91 21.80 15.82
CA ASN A 1096 7.51 21.06 14.62
C ASN A 1096 8.45 21.16 13.40
N MET A 1097 9.59 21.86 13.51
CA MET A 1097 10.53 22.08 12.38
C MET A 1097 9.85 22.53 11.06
N GLU A 1098 8.91 23.47 11.14
CA GLU A 1098 8.51 24.23 9.95
C GLU A 1098 9.68 25.15 9.56
N GLY A 1099 10.44 24.75 8.53
CA GLY A 1099 11.46 25.61 7.93
C GLY A 1099 10.80 26.79 7.21
N ASP A 1100 11.41 27.98 7.30
CA ASP A 1100 10.89 29.21 6.71
C ASP A 1100 10.52 29.08 5.22
N ILE A 1101 9.22 28.92 4.95
CA ILE A 1101 8.66 29.24 3.63
C ILE A 1101 8.64 30.77 3.56
N ARG A 1102 9.59 31.35 2.82
CA ARG A 1102 9.65 32.78 2.58
C ARG A 1102 8.36 33.26 1.91
N ASP A 1103 7.68 34.24 2.52
CA ASP A 1103 6.58 34.95 1.89
C ASP A 1103 7.05 35.56 0.55
N GLY A 1104 6.46 35.08 -0.55
CA GLY A 1104 6.89 35.43 -1.90
C GLY A 1104 6.46 34.45 -3.00
N ASP A 1105 5.95 33.27 -2.66
CA ASP A 1105 5.41 32.29 -3.61
C ASP A 1105 3.91 32.56 -3.90
N PRO A 1106 3.39 32.54 -5.15
CA PRO A 1106 2.03 33.01 -5.48
C PRO A 1106 0.85 32.17 -4.92
N PHE A 1107 1.11 31.14 -4.13
CA PHE A 1107 0.12 30.17 -3.66
C PHE A 1107 -0.52 30.46 -2.29
N SER A 1108 -0.20 31.58 -1.63
CA SER A 1108 -0.70 31.92 -0.28
C SER A 1108 -2.18 32.41 -0.21
N SER A 1109 -2.93 32.41 -1.32
CA SER A 1109 -4.23 33.09 -1.43
C SER A 1109 -5.48 32.21 -1.26
N SER A 1110 -5.49 31.24 -0.32
CA SER A 1110 -6.70 30.40 -0.09
C SER A 1110 -6.91 29.80 1.31
N PHE A 1111 -6.31 30.33 2.40
CA PHE A 1111 -6.64 29.89 3.77
C PHE A 1111 -6.97 31.05 4.73
N HIS A 1112 -8.13 31.67 4.53
CA HIS A 1112 -8.82 32.52 5.50
C HIS A 1112 -10.31 32.17 5.57
N SER A 1113 -10.69 31.27 6.48
CA SER A 1113 -11.95 31.27 7.28
C SER A 1113 -12.28 29.89 7.87
N ILE A 1114 -11.72 29.56 9.04
CA ILE A 1114 -12.35 28.62 9.98
C ILE A 1114 -12.19 29.18 11.41
N ASP A 1115 -12.80 30.35 11.64
CA ASP A 1115 -13.25 30.73 12.98
C ASP A 1115 -14.76 30.47 13.02
N GLY A 1116 -15.16 29.40 13.71
CA GLY A 1116 -16.56 29.02 13.84
C GLY A 1116 -16.83 27.52 13.76
N PHE A 1117 -16.41 26.76 14.76
CA PHE A 1117 -17.26 25.83 15.53
C PHE A 1117 -16.41 25.20 16.65
N LEU A 1118 -16.64 25.67 17.88
CA LEU A 1118 -16.20 25.18 19.22
C LEU A 1118 -15.11 24.09 19.29
#